data_AF-A0A6L7JIX8-F1
#
_entry.id   AF-A0A6L7JIX8-F1
#
_cell.length_a   1.000
_cell.length_b   1.000
_cell.length_c   1.000
_cell.angle_alpha   90.00
_cell.angle_beta   90.00
_cell.angle_gamma   90.00
#
_symmetry.space_group_name_H-M   'P 1'
#
loop_
_entity.id
_entity.type
_entity.pdbx_description
1 polymer ?
#
loop_
_entity_poly.entity_id
_entity_poly.type
_entity_poly.pdbx_seq_one_letter_code
_entity_poly.pdbx_strand_id
1 'polypeptide(L)'
;MLQSTVRQIVSDLSFERTARTFLREAQAATRTSFIGLRSPASRPATDNRVERSIDVVDPKLRLLRSAGGWRLVLELQDLSSLTQRYPEMIEDFSQRRCRVNGTQQALARSALLWPGRWVELTEPLSDGPLLQLIGASDRTNGHLSDYCRLPPPPWLFRVQDGEGFVVLGRFVRPASRYILVTPDEFPAASPMVELNAGSVSDLNFYMIEVPDDVTDADIEVWDSLAIATQTAIRVWPAGLANAGWNGADVAVWLDGDPVIIGLETDRKVDHLIITINGNAQRAVIEDRQAFLDLGTLPVGHHNVDFEAFASDSTTPVAKESIRVDIRPRSIRPGSGSLREGLLLLTSPSAPSLTEMLSGAVEIEVLGPRGESVTGRVALLSRDREVPLAENEGSARLPVSIDESRRLVSRMLRPESIHRHLEKSDIVRVSFGHRDIGTVEVSAERPFTPLRWIVSHDDAHPVAELVDNMDGVIPEVAFRPLSQPDSEYRLDYDDGMAFRLPDSGLLTATANDFSISTVVTPATIRDFADLGARGSTIEIERRKSSVDSLQELVDLASLWRMADKPDLNASLVARRVLQAISVEIAAGIGGKYWAGLEHRRFKIGKISDNEMIGALGVSLSQQSTIEAVRRSLPTPESMNLHDLVATFSSIIQWAESSPVHSDISLGEFCLRVASQPSSVVDLASDAFQRHATSMIEHPITLRLARYIVFRVDDVRAAEFRTEAPYEGFAWN
;
A
#
# COMPACT_ATOMS: atom_id res chain seq x y z
N MET A 1 -42.07 -23.15 -4.33
CA MET A 1 -43.05 -22.09 -4.68
C MET A 1 -43.22 -21.02 -3.60
N LEU A 2 -43.07 -21.30 -2.29
CA LEU A 2 -43.23 -20.28 -1.23
C LEU A 2 -42.12 -19.19 -1.18
N GLN A 3 -40.89 -19.47 -1.63
CA GLN A 3 -39.79 -18.49 -1.58
C GLN A 3 -39.84 -17.42 -2.68
N SER A 4 -40.41 -17.72 -3.85
CA SER A 4 -40.55 -16.73 -4.93
C SER A 4 -41.63 -15.70 -4.61
N THR A 5 -42.73 -16.13 -4.01
CA THR A 5 -43.82 -15.26 -3.59
C THR A 5 -43.40 -14.35 -2.44
N VAL A 6 -42.60 -14.84 -1.49
CA VAL A 6 -42.05 -14.01 -0.40
C VAL A 6 -41.05 -12.97 -0.93
N ARG A 7 -40.18 -13.31 -1.90
CA ARG A 7 -39.30 -12.31 -2.55
C ARG A 7 -40.07 -11.24 -3.31
N GLN A 8 -41.12 -11.62 -4.02
CA GLN A 8 -41.96 -10.69 -4.77
C GLN A 8 -42.74 -9.76 -3.83
N ILE A 9 -43.28 -10.30 -2.73
CA ILE A 9 -43.94 -9.51 -1.68
C ILE A 9 -42.95 -8.56 -0.97
N VAL A 10 -41.72 -9.01 -0.69
CA VAL A 10 -40.69 -8.16 -0.07
C VAL A 10 -40.19 -7.08 -1.04
N SER A 11 -40.05 -7.40 -2.33
CA SER A 11 -39.73 -6.45 -3.40
C SER A 11 -40.83 -5.40 -3.52
N ASP A 12 -42.10 -5.81 -3.60
CA ASP A 12 -43.26 -4.92 -3.70
C ASP A 12 -43.42 -4.05 -2.44
N LEU A 13 -43.19 -4.59 -1.23
CA LEU A 13 -43.19 -3.82 0.03
C LEU A 13 -42.01 -2.85 0.13
N SER A 14 -40.85 -3.21 -0.40
CA SER A 14 -39.68 -2.32 -0.45
C SER A 14 -39.88 -1.20 -1.48
N PHE A 15 -40.52 -1.49 -2.61
CA PHE A 15 -40.93 -0.51 -3.62
C PHE A 15 -41.99 0.44 -3.06
N GLU A 16 -43.02 -0.08 -2.37
CA GLU A 16 -44.08 0.74 -1.79
C GLU A 16 -43.59 1.61 -0.61
N ARG A 17 -42.62 1.12 0.20
CA ARG A 17 -41.96 1.93 1.24
C ARG A 17 -41.03 2.99 0.65
N THR A 18 -40.28 2.67 -0.40
CA THR A 18 -39.37 3.62 -1.07
C THR A 18 -40.16 4.72 -1.77
N ALA A 19 -41.23 4.36 -2.49
CA ALA A 19 -42.16 5.30 -3.11
C ALA A 19 -42.90 6.16 -2.07
N ARG A 20 -43.34 5.60 -0.93
CA ARG A 20 -43.97 6.38 0.15
C ARG A 20 -43.02 7.32 0.88
N THR A 21 -41.75 6.98 1.01
CA THR A 21 -40.75 7.83 1.67
C THR A 21 -40.36 8.98 0.74
N PHE A 22 -40.15 8.68 -0.55
CA PHE A 22 -39.95 9.68 -1.59
C PHE A 22 -41.17 10.60 -1.78
N LEU A 23 -42.39 10.05 -1.77
CA LEU A 23 -43.63 10.86 -1.78
C LEU A 23 -43.78 11.68 -0.50
N ARG A 24 -43.32 11.21 0.66
CA ARG A 24 -43.35 11.99 1.91
C ARG A 24 -42.33 13.12 1.89
N GLU A 25 -41.15 12.93 1.31
CA GLU A 25 -40.11 13.95 1.15
C GLU A 25 -40.51 14.98 0.08
N ALA A 26 -41.06 14.53 -1.06
CA ALA A 26 -41.63 15.39 -2.09
C ALA A 26 -42.89 16.14 -1.61
N GLN A 27 -43.76 15.50 -0.81
CA GLN A 27 -44.92 16.15 -0.18
C GLN A 27 -44.53 17.08 0.97
N ALA A 28 -43.44 16.80 1.70
CA ALA A 28 -42.90 17.72 2.69
C ALA A 28 -42.32 18.97 2.03
N ALA A 29 -41.67 18.84 0.87
CA ALA A 29 -41.18 19.95 0.06
C ALA A 29 -42.33 20.81 -0.54
N THR A 30 -43.46 20.21 -0.91
CA THR A 30 -44.61 20.93 -1.50
C THR A 30 -45.62 21.47 -0.47
N ARG A 31 -45.72 20.90 0.74
CA ARG A 31 -46.67 21.34 1.79
C ARG A 31 -46.31 22.66 2.48
N THR A 32 -45.13 23.20 2.25
CA THR A 32 -44.74 24.53 2.77
C THR A 32 -45.31 25.70 1.95
N SER A 33 -45.99 25.42 0.84
CA SER A 33 -46.67 26.42 0.02
C SER A 33 -48.13 26.57 0.45
N PHE A 34 -48.44 27.74 1.02
CA PHE A 34 -49.75 28.27 1.47
C PHE A 34 -50.22 27.95 2.90
N ILE A 35 -50.11 28.95 3.80
CA ILE A 35 -51.23 29.65 4.47
C ILE A 35 -50.65 30.86 5.23
N GLY A 36 -51.29 32.02 5.04
CA GLY A 36 -50.76 33.32 5.40
C GLY A 36 -50.99 33.81 6.84
N LEU A 37 -50.47 35.04 7.01
CA LEU A 37 -50.76 36.05 8.03
C LEU A 37 -50.30 35.82 9.48
N ARG A 38 -49.41 36.73 9.88
CA ARG A 38 -48.99 37.17 11.22
C ARG A 38 -47.81 36.46 11.87
N SER A 39 -46.67 37.16 11.84
CA SER A 39 -45.72 37.19 12.96
C SER A 39 -46.43 37.82 14.17
N PRO A 40 -46.16 37.42 15.43
CA PRO A 40 -44.89 37.80 16.05
C PRO A 40 -44.28 36.79 17.04
N ALA A 41 -43.04 37.15 17.42
CA ALA A 41 -42.35 36.88 18.69
C ALA A 41 -41.45 35.65 18.77
N SER A 42 -40.17 35.97 18.63
CA SER A 42 -38.98 35.29 19.13
C SER A 42 -39.19 34.58 20.49
N ARG A 43 -38.83 33.30 20.54
CA ARG A 43 -38.50 32.56 21.76
C ARG A 43 -37.32 31.62 21.46
N PRO A 44 -36.37 31.47 22.40
CA PRO A 44 -35.14 30.72 22.15
C PRO A 44 -35.45 29.24 22.05
N ALA A 45 -35.02 28.59 20.97
CA ALA A 45 -35.16 27.15 20.80
C ALA A 45 -34.22 26.44 21.78
N THR A 46 -34.82 25.80 22.76
CA THR A 46 -34.23 24.74 23.58
C THR A 46 -33.74 23.60 22.70
N ASP A 47 -32.50 23.20 22.96
CA ASP A 47 -31.88 21.90 22.77
C ASP A 47 -32.77 20.82 22.13
N ASN A 48 -32.86 20.84 20.80
CA ASN A 48 -33.37 19.72 20.03
C ASN A 48 -32.16 19.02 19.40
N ARG A 49 -31.84 17.88 20.02
CA ARG A 49 -30.98 16.81 19.53
C ARG A 49 -31.33 16.52 18.06
N VAL A 50 -30.55 17.07 17.14
CA VAL A 50 -30.60 16.74 15.72
C VAL A 50 -30.15 15.27 15.61
N GLU A 51 -31.11 14.36 15.49
CA GLU A 51 -30.86 13.03 14.94
C GLU A 51 -30.23 13.25 13.56
N ARG A 52 -28.90 13.07 13.48
CA ARG A 52 -28.14 13.12 12.22
C ARG A 52 -28.63 11.99 11.32
N SER A 53 -29.61 12.29 10.47
CA SER A 53 -29.95 11.51 9.29
C SER A 53 -28.68 11.24 8.49
N ILE A 54 -28.56 10.04 7.93
CA ILE A 54 -27.47 9.72 7.00
C ILE A 54 -27.75 10.55 5.75
N ASP A 55 -26.88 11.52 5.44
CA ASP A 55 -26.93 12.24 4.17
C ASP A 55 -26.63 11.22 3.06
N VAL A 56 -27.67 10.81 2.32
CA VAL A 56 -27.55 9.96 1.13
C VAL A 56 -26.76 10.76 0.10
N VAL A 57 -25.64 10.22 -0.38
CA VAL A 57 -24.83 10.88 -1.40
C VAL A 57 -25.30 10.40 -2.77
N ASP A 58 -25.89 11.30 -3.55
CA ASP A 58 -26.34 10.99 -4.91
C ASP A 58 -25.14 10.60 -5.80
N PRO A 59 -25.09 9.38 -6.37
CA PRO A 59 -24.06 8.99 -7.33
C PRO A 59 -24.11 9.89 -8.57
N LYS A 60 -22.95 10.40 -9.01
CA LYS A 60 -22.85 11.26 -10.20
C LYS A 60 -22.73 10.40 -11.45
N LEU A 61 -23.71 10.48 -12.34
CA LEU A 61 -23.61 9.94 -13.70
C LEU A 61 -23.07 11.01 -14.66
N ARG A 62 -22.32 10.59 -15.67
CA ARG A 62 -21.90 11.40 -16.81
C ARG A 62 -21.97 10.59 -18.09
N LEU A 63 -22.14 11.29 -19.22
CA LEU A 63 -21.97 10.72 -20.55
C LEU A 63 -20.66 11.21 -21.15
N LEU A 64 -19.88 10.29 -21.71
CA LEU A 64 -18.67 10.61 -22.46
C LEU A 64 -18.81 10.14 -23.90
N ARG A 65 -18.54 11.02 -24.87
CA ARG A 65 -18.54 10.65 -26.28
C ARG A 65 -17.34 9.76 -26.60
N SER A 66 -17.58 8.66 -27.32
CA SER A 66 -16.58 7.73 -27.83
C SER A 66 -16.78 7.49 -29.32
N ALA A 67 -15.79 6.89 -30.00
CA ALA A 67 -15.87 6.56 -31.42
C ALA A 67 -17.04 5.61 -31.77
N GLY A 68 -17.52 4.83 -30.79
CA GLY A 68 -18.62 3.88 -30.94
C GLY A 68 -19.97 4.32 -30.36
N GLY A 69 -20.12 5.55 -29.87
CA GLY A 69 -21.35 6.03 -29.23
C GLY A 69 -21.13 6.74 -27.89
N TRP A 70 -22.17 6.84 -27.08
CA TRP A 70 -22.13 7.47 -25.75
C TRP A 70 -21.85 6.44 -24.65
N ARG A 71 -20.87 6.73 -23.80
CA ARG A 71 -20.51 5.89 -22.66
C ARG A 71 -21.11 6.47 -21.39
N LEU A 72 -21.90 5.66 -20.68
CA LEU A 72 -22.45 6.01 -19.38
C LEU A 72 -21.44 5.67 -18.29
N VAL A 73 -21.03 6.67 -17.51
CA VAL A 73 -19.98 6.53 -16.51
C VAL A 73 -20.47 7.03 -15.16
N LEU A 74 -20.20 6.24 -14.13
CA LEU A 74 -20.55 6.50 -12.75
C LEU A 74 -19.31 6.96 -11.97
N GLU A 75 -19.38 8.11 -11.29
CA GLU A 75 -18.39 8.52 -10.30
C GLU A 75 -18.65 7.80 -8.97
N LEU A 76 -17.66 7.08 -8.46
CA LEU A 76 -17.71 6.56 -7.10
C LEU A 76 -17.55 7.72 -6.12
N GLN A 77 -18.59 7.88 -5.30
CA GLN A 77 -18.67 8.95 -4.31
C GLN A 77 -17.69 8.74 -3.17
N ASP A 78 -17.40 9.84 -2.47
CA ASP A 78 -16.61 9.80 -1.25
C ASP A 78 -17.38 9.11 -0.11
N LEU A 79 -16.91 7.92 0.27
CA LEU A 79 -17.46 7.15 1.38
C LEU A 79 -16.86 7.54 2.73
N SER A 80 -16.09 8.62 2.80
CA SER A 80 -15.36 8.99 4.03
C SER A 80 -16.28 9.39 5.18
N SER A 81 -17.43 10.00 4.90
CA SER A 81 -18.43 10.27 5.95
C SER A 81 -19.04 8.99 6.49
N LEU A 82 -19.13 7.94 5.65
CA LEU A 82 -19.60 6.62 6.04
C LEU A 82 -18.55 5.90 6.90
N THR A 83 -17.27 5.94 6.52
CA THR A 83 -16.18 5.35 7.33
C THR A 83 -15.91 6.11 8.62
N GLN A 84 -16.14 7.42 8.66
CA GLN A 84 -16.04 8.21 9.88
C GLN A 84 -17.15 7.87 10.89
N ARG A 85 -18.35 7.52 10.37
CA ARG A 85 -19.49 7.10 11.20
C ARG A 85 -19.42 5.63 11.62
N TYR A 86 -18.87 4.78 10.76
CA TYR A 86 -18.69 3.34 10.98
C TYR A 86 -17.23 2.93 10.67
N PRO A 87 -16.29 3.20 11.61
CA PRO A 87 -14.86 2.90 11.42
C PRO A 87 -14.57 1.44 11.09
N GLU A 88 -15.42 0.52 11.56
CA GLU A 88 -15.34 -0.92 11.28
C GLU A 88 -15.43 -1.25 9.78
N MET A 89 -16.02 -0.35 8.97
CA MET A 89 -16.14 -0.55 7.52
C MET A 89 -14.82 -0.31 6.78
N ILE A 90 -13.81 0.32 7.40
CA ILE A 90 -12.50 0.57 6.79
C ILE A 90 -11.79 -0.76 6.49
N GLU A 91 -11.86 -1.72 7.40
CA GLU A 91 -11.28 -3.04 7.22
C GLU A 91 -11.98 -3.81 6.09
N ASP A 92 -13.31 -3.76 6.08
CA ASP A 92 -14.12 -4.38 5.02
C ASP A 92 -13.82 -3.77 3.64
N PHE A 93 -13.66 -2.45 3.54
CA PHE A 93 -13.30 -1.75 2.30
C PHE A 93 -11.87 -2.03 1.86
N SER A 94 -10.93 -2.18 2.80
CA SER A 94 -9.52 -2.43 2.48
C SER A 94 -9.27 -3.85 1.97
N GLN A 95 -9.94 -4.84 2.56
CA GLN A 95 -9.67 -6.26 2.28
C GLN A 95 -10.57 -6.88 1.21
N ARG A 96 -11.75 -6.31 0.94
CA ARG A 96 -12.76 -6.92 0.04
C ARG A 96 -12.88 -6.21 -1.30
N ARG A 97 -13.27 -6.98 -2.32
CA ARG A 97 -13.60 -6.44 -3.66
C ARG A 97 -15.03 -5.92 -3.66
N CYS A 98 -15.28 -4.83 -4.38
CA CYS A 98 -16.61 -4.27 -4.55
C CYS A 98 -17.19 -4.58 -5.93
N ARG A 99 -18.38 -5.17 -5.99
CA ARG A 99 -19.17 -5.27 -7.21
C ARG A 99 -19.96 -3.97 -7.39
N VAL A 100 -19.92 -3.41 -8.59
CA VAL A 100 -20.76 -2.26 -8.98
C VAL A 100 -21.85 -2.77 -9.92
N ASN A 101 -23.10 -2.45 -9.63
CA ASN A 101 -24.22 -2.80 -10.50
C ASN A 101 -24.07 -2.12 -11.87
N GLY A 102 -24.31 -2.85 -12.96
CA GLY A 102 -24.06 -2.37 -14.32
C GLY A 102 -22.61 -2.53 -14.83
N THR A 103 -21.75 -3.28 -14.12
CA THR A 103 -20.37 -3.58 -14.55
C THR A 103 -20.08 -5.08 -14.60
N GLN A 104 -19.22 -5.51 -15.54
CA GLN A 104 -18.78 -6.91 -15.61
C GLN A 104 -17.78 -7.30 -14.51
N GLN A 105 -16.85 -6.39 -14.17
CA GLN A 105 -15.75 -6.70 -13.27
C GLN A 105 -15.92 -6.02 -11.91
N ALA A 106 -15.73 -6.80 -10.85
CA ALA A 106 -15.64 -6.22 -9.51
C ALA A 106 -14.38 -5.36 -9.37
N LEU A 107 -14.56 -4.19 -8.76
CA LEU A 107 -13.47 -3.30 -8.36
C LEU A 107 -12.47 -4.04 -7.48
N ALA A 108 -11.22 -3.63 -7.57
CA ALA A 108 -10.13 -4.15 -6.74
C ALA A 108 -10.37 -3.85 -5.25
N ARG A 109 -9.63 -4.53 -4.39
CA ARG A 109 -9.61 -4.25 -2.94
C ARG A 109 -9.21 -2.80 -2.70
N SER A 110 -9.70 -2.19 -1.62
CA SER A 110 -9.44 -0.79 -1.28
C SER A 110 -9.97 0.26 -2.27
N ALA A 111 -10.61 -0.14 -3.38
CA ALA A 111 -11.06 0.81 -4.41
C ALA A 111 -12.12 1.80 -3.92
N LEU A 112 -12.89 1.43 -2.89
CA LEU A 112 -13.91 2.29 -2.28
C LEU A 112 -13.36 3.31 -1.27
N LEU A 113 -12.10 3.18 -0.86
CA LEU A 113 -11.43 4.12 0.05
C LEU A 113 -10.97 5.40 -0.68
N TRP A 114 -11.06 5.42 -2.01
CA TRP A 114 -10.58 6.50 -2.86
C TRP A 114 -11.74 7.11 -3.66
N PRO A 115 -12.10 8.39 -3.42
CA PRO A 115 -13.15 9.08 -4.19
C PRO A 115 -12.69 9.45 -5.61
N GLY A 116 -13.65 9.77 -6.48
CA GLY A 116 -13.37 10.39 -7.80
C GLY A 116 -13.00 9.38 -8.90
N ARG A 117 -13.16 8.09 -8.64
CA ARG A 117 -13.00 7.05 -9.65
C ARG A 117 -14.24 6.96 -10.53
N TRP A 118 -14.02 6.99 -11.83
CA TRP A 118 -15.06 6.81 -12.84
C TRP A 118 -15.14 5.34 -13.25
N VAL A 119 -16.35 4.79 -13.28
CA VAL A 119 -16.65 3.40 -13.64
C VAL A 119 -17.65 3.40 -14.78
N GLU A 120 -17.26 2.82 -15.91
CA GLU A 120 -18.14 2.70 -17.07
C GLU A 120 -19.21 1.62 -16.82
N LEU A 121 -20.46 1.97 -17.07
CA LEU A 121 -21.58 1.05 -17.02
C LEU A 121 -21.76 0.43 -18.41
N THR A 122 -21.66 -0.90 -18.47
CA THR A 122 -21.72 -1.69 -19.72
C THR A 122 -22.75 -2.81 -19.67
N GLU A 123 -23.20 -3.19 -18.47
CA GLU A 123 -24.16 -4.27 -18.25
C GLU A 123 -25.54 -3.73 -17.85
N PRO A 124 -26.60 -4.51 -18.06
CA PRO A 124 -27.93 -4.19 -17.56
C PRO A 124 -27.96 -3.89 -16.06
N LEU A 125 -28.72 -2.87 -15.68
CA LEU A 125 -28.88 -2.49 -14.29
C LEU A 125 -29.93 -3.39 -13.64
N SER A 126 -29.47 -4.22 -12.69
CA SER A 126 -30.35 -5.10 -11.92
C SER A 126 -31.05 -4.35 -10.79
N ASP A 127 -32.17 -4.87 -10.26
CA ASP A 127 -32.88 -4.31 -9.08
C ASP A 127 -32.08 -4.41 -7.75
N GLY A 128 -30.79 -4.77 -7.80
CA GLY A 128 -29.91 -4.92 -6.65
C GLY A 128 -29.20 -3.62 -6.21
N PRO A 129 -28.48 -3.66 -5.07
CA PRO A 129 -27.73 -2.52 -4.56
C PRO A 129 -26.66 -2.06 -5.56
N LEU A 130 -26.45 -0.75 -5.66
CA LEU A 130 -25.46 -0.16 -6.59
C LEU A 130 -24.04 -0.62 -6.28
N LEU A 131 -23.68 -0.69 -5.00
CA LEU A 131 -22.38 -1.14 -4.51
C LEU A 131 -22.58 -2.32 -3.56
N GLN A 132 -21.82 -3.39 -3.76
CA GLN A 132 -21.85 -4.57 -2.91
C GLN A 132 -20.45 -5.13 -2.68
N LEU A 133 -20.03 -5.25 -1.42
CA LEU A 133 -18.78 -5.92 -1.07
C LEU A 133 -18.95 -7.44 -1.12
N ILE A 134 -18.06 -8.09 -1.85
CA ILE A 134 -18.04 -9.54 -2.01
C ILE A 134 -17.56 -10.18 -0.70
N GLY A 135 -18.39 -11.04 -0.11
CA GLY A 135 -18.09 -11.75 1.14
C GLY A 135 -18.22 -10.89 2.40
N ALA A 136 -18.89 -9.73 2.31
CA ALA A 136 -19.17 -8.90 3.48
C ALA A 136 -20.46 -9.23 4.21
N SER A 137 -20.54 -8.79 5.47
CA SER A 137 -21.73 -8.99 6.29
C SER A 137 -22.95 -8.27 5.68
N ASP A 138 -24.15 -8.83 5.89
CA ASP A 138 -25.40 -8.22 5.44
C ASP A 138 -25.59 -6.81 6.03
N ARG A 139 -25.05 -6.58 7.24
CA ARG A 139 -25.05 -5.26 7.88
C ARG A 139 -24.18 -4.25 7.14
N THR A 140 -22.94 -4.62 6.78
CA THR A 140 -22.02 -3.77 6.01
C THR A 140 -22.62 -3.43 4.64
N ASN A 141 -23.13 -4.44 3.94
CA ASN A 141 -23.75 -4.25 2.63
C ASN A 141 -25.09 -3.49 2.72
N GLY A 142 -25.84 -3.62 3.82
CA GLY A 142 -27.03 -2.81 4.10
C GLY A 142 -26.69 -1.32 4.24
N HIS A 143 -25.69 -0.99 5.06
CA HIS A 143 -25.23 0.40 5.20
C HIS A 143 -24.73 1.00 3.89
N LEU A 144 -24.00 0.21 3.09
CA LEU A 144 -23.50 0.64 1.79
C LEU A 144 -24.64 0.87 0.77
N SER A 145 -25.66 0.00 0.77
CA SER A 145 -26.85 0.14 -0.07
C SER A 145 -27.73 1.32 0.32
N ASP A 146 -27.77 1.69 1.61
CA ASP A 146 -28.50 2.86 2.08
C ASP A 146 -27.77 4.16 1.72
N TYR A 147 -26.43 4.13 1.69
CA TYR A 147 -25.60 5.30 1.44
C TYR A 147 -25.47 5.68 -0.04
N CYS A 148 -25.46 4.71 -0.96
CA CYS A 148 -25.31 4.93 -2.40
C CYS A 148 -26.48 4.36 -3.20
N ARG A 149 -27.37 5.23 -3.69
CA ARG A 149 -28.55 4.83 -4.48
C ARG A 149 -28.60 5.55 -5.81
N LEU A 150 -28.61 4.79 -6.91
CA LEU A 150 -28.82 5.35 -8.24
C LEU A 150 -30.34 5.50 -8.48
N PRO A 151 -30.86 6.70 -8.80
CA PRO A 151 -32.25 6.82 -9.20
C PRO A 151 -32.50 6.03 -10.49
N PRO A 152 -33.64 5.34 -10.64
CA PRO A 152 -33.92 4.60 -11.86
C PRO A 152 -34.08 5.55 -13.06
N PRO A 153 -33.77 5.08 -14.29
CA PRO A 153 -34.03 5.86 -15.50
C PRO A 153 -35.54 6.19 -15.63
N PRO A 154 -35.92 7.25 -16.38
CA PRO A 154 -35.11 7.95 -17.36
C PRO A 154 -34.13 8.98 -16.77
N TRP A 155 -32.97 9.15 -17.42
CA TRP A 155 -32.00 10.21 -17.10
C TRP A 155 -31.83 11.15 -18.28
N LEU A 156 -31.88 12.45 -18.01
CA LEU A 156 -31.63 13.49 -19.00
C LEU A 156 -30.23 14.04 -18.80
N PHE A 157 -29.44 14.15 -19.86
CA PHE A 157 -28.09 14.71 -19.84
C PHE A 157 -27.98 15.89 -20.78
N ARG A 158 -27.49 17.04 -20.32
CA ARG A 158 -27.17 18.17 -21.21
C ARG A 158 -25.80 17.97 -21.85
N VAL A 159 -25.72 18.09 -23.16
CA VAL A 159 -24.48 17.88 -23.92
C VAL A 159 -23.72 19.20 -24.12
N GLN A 160 -22.45 19.22 -23.72
CA GLN A 160 -21.51 20.32 -23.95
C GLN A 160 -20.13 19.73 -24.26
N ASP A 161 -19.48 20.18 -25.34
CA ASP A 161 -18.11 19.79 -25.72
C ASP A 161 -17.82 18.26 -25.75
N GLY A 162 -18.83 17.44 -26.08
CA GLY A 162 -18.68 15.98 -26.15
C GLY A 162 -18.84 15.26 -24.80
N GLU A 163 -19.24 15.97 -23.75
CA GLU A 163 -19.60 15.45 -22.44
C GLU A 163 -21.07 15.74 -22.11
N GLY A 164 -21.73 14.83 -21.40
CA GLY A 164 -23.11 14.98 -20.94
C GLY A 164 -23.20 15.04 -19.42
N PHE A 165 -23.89 16.05 -18.90
CA PHE A 165 -24.11 16.28 -17.48
C PHE A 165 -25.57 16.01 -17.11
N VAL A 166 -25.83 15.25 -16.02
CA VAL A 166 -27.20 14.94 -15.59
C VAL A 166 -27.98 16.20 -15.25
N VAL A 167 -29.23 16.25 -15.71
CA VAL A 167 -30.23 17.26 -15.37
C VAL A 167 -31.27 16.60 -14.46
N LEU A 168 -31.13 16.79 -13.15
CA LEU A 168 -31.96 16.11 -12.14
C LEU A 168 -33.44 16.46 -12.25
N GLY A 169 -33.76 17.73 -12.54
CA GLY A 169 -35.13 18.19 -12.73
C GLY A 169 -35.77 17.79 -14.07
N ARG A 170 -35.04 17.07 -14.93
CA ARG A 170 -35.46 16.65 -16.28
C ARG A 170 -36.13 17.78 -17.06
N PHE A 171 -35.49 18.94 -17.14
CA PHE A 171 -35.99 20.04 -17.95
C PHE A 171 -35.10 20.31 -19.15
N VAL A 172 -35.72 20.72 -20.26
CA VAL A 172 -35.03 21.12 -21.49
C VAL A 172 -35.09 22.63 -21.68
N ARG A 173 -34.04 23.17 -22.30
CA ARG A 173 -33.90 24.59 -22.62
C ARG A 173 -33.81 24.77 -24.13
N PRO A 174 -34.38 25.84 -24.70
CA PRO A 174 -34.21 26.20 -26.11
C PRO A 174 -32.72 26.26 -26.50
N ALA A 175 -32.45 26.04 -27.79
CA ALA A 175 -31.10 26.12 -28.38
C ALA A 175 -30.06 25.18 -27.76
N SER A 176 -30.48 24.13 -27.03
CA SER A 176 -29.58 23.22 -26.31
C SER A 176 -29.78 21.77 -26.75
N ARG A 177 -28.71 20.99 -26.60
CA ARG A 177 -28.69 19.56 -26.92
C ARG A 177 -28.70 18.73 -25.66
N TYR A 178 -29.50 17.67 -25.66
CA TYR A 178 -29.62 16.73 -24.55
C TYR A 178 -29.54 15.29 -25.04
N ILE A 179 -29.23 14.37 -24.13
CA ILE A 179 -29.38 12.94 -24.34
C ILE A 179 -30.30 12.40 -23.27
N LEU A 180 -31.39 11.78 -23.68
CA LEU A 180 -32.29 11.03 -22.83
C LEU A 180 -31.87 9.56 -22.84
N VAL A 181 -31.58 9.02 -21.66
CA VAL A 181 -31.29 7.61 -21.46
C VAL A 181 -32.48 6.96 -20.77
N THR A 182 -33.15 6.04 -21.45
CA THR A 182 -34.42 5.43 -20.98
C THR A 182 -34.54 3.97 -21.42
N PRO A 183 -35.14 3.08 -20.62
CA PRO A 183 -35.47 1.71 -21.05
C PRO A 183 -36.64 1.68 -22.05
N ASP A 184 -37.49 2.71 -22.03
CA ASP A 184 -38.69 2.77 -22.88
C ASP A 184 -38.31 3.12 -24.33
N GLU A 185 -39.03 2.53 -25.29
CA GLU A 185 -38.91 2.92 -26.70
C GLU A 185 -39.67 4.22 -26.96
N PHE A 186 -39.03 5.15 -27.66
CA PHE A 186 -39.64 6.43 -28.00
C PHE A 186 -40.73 6.26 -29.07
N PRO A 187 -41.99 6.65 -28.79
CA PRO A 187 -43.06 6.55 -29.77
C PRO A 187 -42.95 7.68 -30.80
N ALA A 188 -42.71 7.32 -32.05
CA ALA A 188 -42.69 8.16 -33.26
C ALA A 188 -41.37 8.90 -33.61
N ALA A 189 -41.09 8.96 -34.91
CA ALA A 189 -39.95 9.69 -35.50
C ALA A 189 -40.20 11.21 -35.43
N SER A 190 -39.97 11.83 -34.27
CA SER A 190 -39.83 13.28 -34.19
C SER A 190 -38.51 13.69 -34.86
N PRO A 191 -38.49 14.70 -35.75
CA PRO A 191 -37.25 15.20 -36.36
C PRO A 191 -36.27 15.79 -35.33
N MET A 192 -36.72 16.04 -34.09
CA MET A 192 -35.92 16.59 -32.99
C MET A 192 -35.22 15.51 -32.16
N VAL A 193 -35.51 14.22 -32.41
CA VAL A 193 -35.03 13.10 -31.59
C VAL A 193 -34.32 12.06 -32.46
N GLU A 194 -33.05 11.81 -32.19
CA GLU A 194 -32.23 10.83 -32.91
C GLU A 194 -31.71 9.72 -31.99
N LEU A 195 -31.98 8.45 -32.33
CA LEU A 195 -31.42 7.31 -31.60
C LEU A 195 -29.91 7.20 -31.83
N ASN A 196 -29.15 7.14 -30.75
CA ASN A 196 -27.70 7.02 -30.74
C ASN A 196 -27.26 5.67 -30.14
N ALA A 197 -26.07 5.21 -30.51
CA ALA A 197 -25.45 4.07 -29.86
C ALA A 197 -25.01 4.41 -28.43
N GLY A 198 -25.21 3.48 -27.50
CA GLY A 198 -24.88 3.62 -26.07
C GLY A 198 -24.07 2.45 -25.53
N SER A 199 -23.42 2.64 -24.37
CA SER A 199 -22.60 1.60 -23.73
C SER A 199 -23.40 0.52 -22.98
N VAL A 200 -24.67 0.77 -22.68
CA VAL A 200 -25.53 -0.11 -21.88
C VAL A 200 -26.64 -0.69 -22.78
N SER A 201 -26.73 -2.02 -22.87
CA SER A 201 -27.51 -2.70 -23.91
C SER A 201 -29.04 -2.66 -23.75
N ASP A 202 -29.55 -2.45 -22.54
CA ASP A 202 -30.97 -2.40 -22.18
C ASP A 202 -31.51 -0.97 -22.06
N LEU A 203 -30.69 0.03 -22.44
CA LEU A 203 -31.07 1.44 -22.41
C LEU A 203 -30.95 2.06 -23.80
N ASN A 204 -31.96 2.84 -24.17
CA ASN A 204 -31.98 3.63 -25.39
C ASN A 204 -31.40 5.02 -25.10
N PHE A 205 -30.55 5.52 -26.02
CA PHE A 205 -29.90 6.82 -25.91
C PHE A 205 -30.46 7.73 -27.02
N TYR A 206 -31.38 8.62 -26.66
CA TYR A 206 -32.01 9.54 -27.61
C TYR A 206 -31.38 10.93 -27.52
N MET A 207 -30.75 11.40 -28.60
CA MET A 207 -30.30 12.79 -28.71
C MET A 207 -31.52 13.67 -28.98
N ILE A 208 -31.71 14.70 -28.15
CA ILE A 208 -32.79 15.69 -28.26
C ILE A 208 -32.15 17.02 -28.63
N GLU A 209 -32.47 17.53 -29.80
CA GLU A 209 -32.16 18.91 -30.19
C GLU A 209 -33.36 19.81 -29.92
N VAL A 210 -33.20 20.79 -29.04
CA VAL A 210 -34.28 21.69 -28.65
C VAL A 210 -34.22 22.95 -29.55
N PRO A 211 -35.26 23.24 -30.34
CA PRO A 211 -35.35 24.43 -31.18
C PRO A 211 -35.26 25.73 -30.38
N ASP A 212 -34.92 26.82 -31.06
CA ASP A 212 -34.92 28.17 -30.47
C ASP A 212 -36.33 28.64 -30.11
N ASP A 213 -37.32 28.32 -30.96
CA ASP A 213 -38.73 28.61 -30.76
C ASP A 213 -39.48 27.32 -30.41
N VAL A 214 -39.83 27.17 -29.13
CA VAL A 214 -40.59 26.02 -28.63
C VAL A 214 -42.09 26.25 -28.82
N THR A 215 -42.76 25.33 -29.52
CA THR A 215 -44.22 25.35 -29.72
C THR A 215 -44.97 24.53 -28.68
N ASP A 216 -46.27 24.77 -28.49
CA ASP A 216 -47.10 23.98 -27.56
C ASP A 216 -47.13 22.47 -27.91
N ALA A 217 -46.97 22.12 -29.19
CA ALA A 217 -46.85 20.74 -29.64
C ALA A 217 -45.53 20.08 -29.20
N ASP A 218 -44.44 20.86 -29.09
CA ASP A 218 -43.16 20.37 -28.58
C ASP A 218 -43.22 20.12 -27.07
N ILE A 219 -43.97 20.97 -26.36
CA ILE A 219 -44.22 20.82 -24.91
C ILE A 219 -45.03 19.55 -24.64
N GLU A 220 -46.08 19.26 -25.42
CA GLU A 220 -46.86 18.01 -25.27
C GLU A 220 -46.01 16.75 -25.47
N VAL A 221 -45.05 16.78 -26.42
CA VAL A 221 -44.12 15.67 -26.65
C VAL A 221 -43.17 15.47 -25.46
N TRP A 222 -42.63 16.55 -24.88
CA TRP A 222 -41.74 16.45 -23.73
C TRP A 222 -42.47 16.09 -22.43
N ASP A 223 -43.67 16.58 -22.21
CA ASP A 223 -44.51 16.22 -21.07
C ASP A 223 -44.83 14.72 -21.05
N SER A 224 -45.01 14.10 -22.23
CA SER A 224 -45.18 12.64 -22.35
C SER A 224 -43.96 11.83 -21.85
N LEU A 225 -42.78 12.47 -21.79
CA LEU A 225 -41.53 11.91 -21.27
C LEU A 225 -41.21 12.35 -19.84
N ALA A 226 -42.14 13.04 -19.17
CA ALA A 226 -41.91 13.72 -17.90
C ALA A 226 -40.71 14.69 -17.96
N ILE A 227 -40.54 15.36 -19.10
CA ILE A 227 -39.52 16.39 -19.33
C ILE A 227 -40.22 17.76 -19.38
N ALA A 228 -39.88 18.67 -18.46
CA ALA A 228 -40.46 20.01 -18.44
C ALA A 228 -39.69 21.01 -19.32
N THR A 229 -40.34 22.05 -19.86
CA THR A 229 -39.63 23.17 -20.50
C THR A 229 -39.50 24.33 -19.54
N GLN A 230 -38.30 24.87 -19.34
CA GLN A 230 -38.08 26.01 -18.44
C GLN A 230 -37.50 27.21 -19.21
N THR A 231 -38.07 28.40 -18.97
CA THR A 231 -37.54 29.68 -19.44
C THR A 231 -37.06 30.54 -18.26
N ALA A 232 -35.99 31.31 -18.50
CA ALA A 232 -35.79 32.68 -18.02
C ALA A 232 -34.86 33.10 -16.85
N ILE A 233 -34.13 32.23 -16.13
CA ILE A 233 -32.98 32.65 -15.29
C ILE A 233 -31.85 31.62 -15.37
N ARG A 234 -30.61 32.08 -15.62
CA ARG A 234 -29.39 31.28 -15.57
C ARG A 234 -28.61 31.64 -14.31
N VAL A 235 -28.25 30.65 -13.53
CA VAL A 235 -27.40 30.80 -12.34
C VAL A 235 -26.15 29.94 -12.48
N TRP A 236 -25.02 30.44 -11.98
CA TRP A 236 -23.76 29.69 -11.95
C TRP A 236 -22.88 30.16 -10.79
N PRO A 237 -22.00 29.30 -10.25
CA PRO A 237 -21.00 29.73 -9.28
C PRO A 237 -20.01 30.71 -9.92
N ALA A 238 -19.71 31.80 -9.22
CA ALA A 238 -18.77 32.82 -9.65
C ALA A 238 -17.73 33.09 -8.55
N GLY A 239 -16.67 33.84 -8.88
CA GLY A 239 -15.60 34.16 -7.93
C GLY A 239 -14.51 33.08 -7.86
N LEU A 240 -14.07 32.73 -6.64
CA LEU A 240 -13.06 31.69 -6.42
C LEU A 240 -13.56 30.34 -6.98
N ALA A 241 -12.63 29.53 -7.48
CA ALA A 241 -12.95 28.23 -8.08
C ALA A 241 -13.64 27.31 -7.05
N ASN A 242 -14.95 27.16 -7.18
CA ASN A 242 -15.81 26.45 -6.26
C ASN A 242 -15.47 24.95 -6.20
N ALA A 243 -15.50 24.34 -5.01
CA ALA A 243 -15.13 22.94 -4.71
C ALA A 243 -15.80 21.89 -5.63
N GLY A 244 -16.95 22.22 -6.23
CA GLY A 244 -17.59 21.41 -7.26
C GLY A 244 -18.76 22.14 -7.91
N TRP A 245 -18.94 21.99 -9.22
CA TRP A 245 -20.11 22.47 -9.95
C TRP A 245 -20.62 21.32 -10.80
N ASN A 246 -21.93 21.03 -10.77
CA ASN A 246 -22.51 20.02 -11.65
C ASN A 246 -22.97 20.59 -13.01
N GLY A 247 -22.73 21.87 -13.27
CA GLY A 247 -23.11 22.50 -14.54
C GLY A 247 -24.54 23.07 -14.57
N ALA A 248 -25.36 22.83 -13.54
CA ALA A 248 -26.79 23.11 -13.58
C ALA A 248 -27.33 23.75 -12.29
N ASP A 249 -27.35 23.02 -11.17
CA ASP A 249 -28.17 23.34 -9.99
C ASP A 249 -27.49 23.06 -8.64
N VAL A 250 -26.30 22.45 -8.61
CA VAL A 250 -25.56 22.16 -7.37
C VAL A 250 -24.13 22.67 -7.43
N ALA A 251 -23.83 23.63 -6.57
CA ALA A 251 -22.50 24.19 -6.40
C ALA A 251 -21.98 23.96 -4.97
N VAL A 252 -20.72 23.56 -4.86
CA VAL A 252 -20.04 23.22 -3.61
C VAL A 252 -18.93 24.23 -3.35
N TRP A 253 -18.84 24.74 -2.12
CA TRP A 253 -17.74 25.57 -1.61
C TRP A 253 -17.13 24.94 -0.36
N LEU A 254 -15.92 25.36 0.02
CA LEU A 254 -15.31 24.97 1.29
C LEU A 254 -15.62 26.00 2.38
N ASP A 255 -15.58 25.55 3.62
CA ASP A 255 -15.73 26.40 4.79
C ASP A 255 -14.73 27.58 4.75
N GLY A 256 -15.25 28.78 4.96
CA GLY A 256 -14.52 30.04 4.85
C GLY A 256 -14.35 30.61 3.43
N ASP A 257 -14.72 29.89 2.35
CA ASP A 257 -14.77 30.48 1.02
C ASP A 257 -15.98 31.43 0.88
N PRO A 258 -15.83 32.62 0.25
CA PRO A 258 -16.95 33.47 -0.10
C PRO A 258 -17.79 32.84 -1.22
N VAL A 259 -19.09 32.72 -0.98
CA VAL A 259 -20.06 32.19 -1.94
C VAL A 259 -20.54 33.33 -2.83
N ILE A 260 -20.10 33.33 -4.08
CA ILE A 260 -20.56 34.29 -5.09
C ILE A 260 -21.31 33.53 -6.18
N ILE A 261 -22.50 34.02 -6.53
CA ILE A 261 -23.36 33.42 -7.56
C ILE A 261 -23.56 34.43 -8.68
N GLY A 262 -23.20 34.04 -9.89
CA GLY A 262 -23.56 34.78 -11.10
C GLY A 262 -24.98 34.45 -11.52
N LEU A 263 -25.70 35.47 -11.96
CA LEU A 263 -27.07 35.35 -12.47
C LEU A 263 -27.21 36.10 -13.80
N GLU A 264 -27.97 35.53 -14.73
CA GLU A 264 -28.26 36.11 -16.05
C GLU A 264 -29.73 35.84 -16.40
N THR A 265 -30.42 36.85 -16.92
CA THR A 265 -31.81 36.77 -17.36
C THR A 265 -31.90 36.98 -18.86
N ASP A 266 -32.61 36.08 -19.55
CA ASP A 266 -32.79 36.15 -21.01
C ASP A 266 -33.78 37.26 -21.45
N ARG A 267 -34.58 37.75 -20.51
CA ARG A 267 -35.57 38.82 -20.69
C ARG A 267 -35.30 39.98 -19.72
N LYS A 268 -35.85 41.15 -20.02
CA LYS A 268 -35.74 42.32 -19.13
C LYS A 268 -36.63 42.10 -17.90
N VAL A 269 -36.04 42.14 -16.72
CA VAL A 269 -36.71 42.01 -15.42
C VAL A 269 -36.39 43.24 -14.58
N ASP A 270 -37.28 43.65 -13.67
CA ASP A 270 -37.06 44.87 -12.86
C ASP A 270 -36.55 44.55 -11.46
N HIS A 271 -36.91 43.39 -10.93
CA HIS A 271 -36.42 42.93 -9.65
C HIS A 271 -36.46 41.40 -9.53
N LEU A 272 -35.57 40.88 -8.69
CA LEU A 272 -35.60 39.52 -8.19
C LEU A 272 -36.05 39.49 -6.73
N ILE A 273 -36.72 38.41 -6.37
CA ILE A 273 -36.81 37.96 -4.98
C ILE A 273 -35.86 36.77 -4.83
N ILE A 274 -34.88 36.92 -3.95
CA ILE A 274 -33.88 35.90 -3.64
C ILE A 274 -34.20 35.36 -2.25
N THR A 275 -34.45 34.06 -2.13
CA THR A 275 -34.77 33.43 -0.85
C THR A 275 -33.67 32.48 -0.45
N ILE A 276 -33.09 32.69 0.73
CA ILE A 276 -32.02 31.84 1.27
C ILE A 276 -32.54 31.20 2.55
N ASN A 277 -32.68 29.87 2.56
CA ASN A 277 -33.20 29.12 3.71
C ASN A 277 -34.51 29.71 4.29
N GLY A 278 -35.40 30.20 3.41
CA GLY A 278 -36.68 30.83 3.78
C GLY A 278 -36.64 32.34 4.06
N ASN A 279 -35.46 32.98 4.07
CA ASN A 279 -35.34 34.43 4.20
C ASN A 279 -35.30 35.10 2.83
N ALA A 280 -36.41 35.75 2.45
CA ALA A 280 -36.54 36.45 1.17
C ALA A 280 -35.97 37.87 1.23
N GLN A 281 -35.17 38.24 0.22
CA GLN A 281 -34.66 39.59 -0.02
C GLN A 281 -34.99 40.03 -1.44
N ARG A 282 -35.37 41.30 -1.59
CA ARG A 282 -35.64 41.90 -2.89
C ARG A 282 -34.37 42.56 -3.42
N ALA A 283 -33.95 42.18 -4.62
CA ALA A 283 -32.83 42.79 -5.33
C ALA A 283 -33.31 43.45 -6.62
N VAL A 284 -32.85 44.66 -6.90
CA VAL A 284 -33.09 45.34 -8.19
C VAL A 284 -31.92 44.97 -9.11
N ILE A 285 -32.21 44.57 -10.35
CA ILE A 285 -31.16 44.34 -11.35
C ILE A 285 -31.30 45.39 -12.45
N GLU A 286 -30.21 46.10 -12.72
CA GLU A 286 -30.16 47.12 -13.78
C GLU A 286 -29.83 46.51 -15.15
N ASP A 287 -29.00 45.46 -15.16
CA ASP A 287 -28.54 44.74 -16.34
C ASP A 287 -29.12 43.32 -16.45
N ARG A 288 -28.94 42.67 -17.61
CA ARG A 288 -29.33 41.25 -17.78
C ARG A 288 -28.45 40.29 -16.99
N GLN A 289 -27.36 40.75 -16.40
CA GLN A 289 -26.40 39.93 -15.66
C GLN A 289 -26.04 40.61 -14.34
N ALA A 290 -25.97 39.85 -13.25
CA ALA A 290 -25.48 40.33 -11.97
C ALA A 290 -24.67 39.28 -11.23
N PHE A 291 -24.02 39.70 -10.15
CA PHE A 291 -23.32 38.82 -9.22
C PHE A 291 -23.84 39.08 -7.82
N LEU A 292 -24.18 38.00 -7.12
CA LEU A 292 -24.68 38.00 -5.76
C LEU A 292 -23.58 37.47 -4.83
N ASP A 293 -23.13 38.31 -3.92
CA ASP A 293 -22.22 37.91 -2.84
C ASP A 293 -23.04 37.50 -1.62
N LEU A 294 -22.95 36.22 -1.24
CA LEU A 294 -23.60 35.65 -0.06
C LEU A 294 -22.66 35.59 1.16
N GLY A 295 -21.41 36.05 1.01
CA GLY A 295 -20.39 35.96 2.03
C GLY A 295 -20.01 34.53 2.36
N THR A 296 -19.63 34.27 3.61
CA THR A 296 -19.36 32.92 4.10
C THR A 296 -20.64 32.33 4.68
N LEU A 297 -20.99 31.13 4.23
CA LEU A 297 -22.13 30.38 4.73
C LEU A 297 -21.66 29.25 5.67
N PRO A 298 -22.45 28.88 6.70
CA PRO A 298 -22.10 27.77 7.58
C PRO A 298 -21.99 26.43 6.85
N VAL A 299 -21.22 25.48 7.40
CA VAL A 299 -21.15 24.10 6.88
C VAL A 299 -22.55 23.47 6.84
N GLY A 300 -22.92 22.91 5.69
CA GLY A 300 -24.23 22.30 5.45
C GLY A 300 -24.82 22.64 4.07
N HIS A 301 -26.10 22.33 3.89
CA HIS A 301 -26.85 22.60 2.66
C HIS A 301 -27.65 23.89 2.79
N HIS A 302 -27.62 24.70 1.74
CA HIS A 302 -28.40 25.93 1.64
C HIS A 302 -29.12 25.99 0.29
N ASN A 303 -30.43 26.15 0.34
CA ASN A 303 -31.23 26.36 -0.87
C ASN A 303 -31.36 27.86 -1.12
N VAL A 304 -31.03 28.26 -2.34
CA VAL A 304 -31.16 29.64 -2.81
C VAL A 304 -32.12 29.66 -3.98
N ASP A 305 -33.29 30.26 -3.77
CA ASP A 305 -34.35 30.39 -4.78
C ASP A 305 -34.36 31.80 -5.36
N PHE A 306 -34.57 31.89 -6.67
CA PHE A 306 -34.65 33.12 -7.45
C PHE A 306 -36.01 33.20 -8.13
N GLU A 307 -36.73 34.30 -7.90
CA GLU A 307 -37.97 34.61 -8.60
C GLU A 307 -37.84 35.95 -9.31
N ALA A 308 -38.00 35.98 -10.64
CA ALA A 308 -37.90 37.21 -11.41
C ALA A 308 -39.27 37.80 -11.72
N PHE A 309 -39.36 39.13 -11.66
CA PHE A 309 -40.59 39.87 -11.91
C PHE A 309 -40.38 40.96 -12.96
N ALA A 310 -41.28 41.01 -13.94
CA ALA A 310 -41.41 42.12 -14.89
C ALA A 310 -42.32 43.23 -14.31
N SER A 311 -42.22 44.43 -14.87
CA SER A 311 -43.00 45.60 -14.46
C SER A 311 -44.48 45.25 -14.43
N ASP A 312 -45.12 45.55 -13.30
CA ASP A 312 -46.56 45.36 -13.05
C ASP A 312 -47.07 43.91 -12.97
N SER A 313 -46.18 42.90 -12.97
CA SER A 313 -46.58 41.50 -12.74
C SER A 313 -46.58 41.13 -11.25
N THR A 314 -47.67 40.52 -10.77
CA THR A 314 -47.76 39.92 -9.42
C THR A 314 -47.32 38.46 -9.41
N THR A 315 -47.18 37.85 -10.58
CA THR A 315 -46.68 36.49 -10.77
C THR A 315 -45.25 36.54 -11.30
N PRO A 316 -44.35 35.69 -10.78
CA PRO A 316 -42.99 35.64 -11.29
C PRO A 316 -42.99 35.18 -12.75
N VAL A 317 -42.24 35.89 -13.58
CA VAL A 317 -42.07 35.57 -15.01
C VAL A 317 -41.04 34.47 -15.22
N ALA A 318 -40.21 34.19 -14.21
CA ALA A 318 -39.23 33.14 -14.20
C ALA A 318 -38.89 32.71 -12.76
N LYS A 319 -38.54 31.45 -12.57
CA LYS A 319 -38.05 30.91 -11.30
C LYS A 319 -36.84 30.02 -11.53
N GLU A 320 -35.89 30.04 -10.62
CA GLU A 320 -34.72 29.16 -10.60
C GLU A 320 -34.30 28.86 -9.16
N SER A 321 -33.64 27.74 -8.92
CA SER A 321 -33.08 27.39 -7.61
C SER A 321 -31.69 26.79 -7.78
N ILE A 322 -30.77 27.14 -6.88
CA ILE A 322 -29.46 26.51 -6.77
C ILE A 322 -29.26 26.00 -5.34
N ARG A 323 -28.78 24.77 -5.23
CA ARG A 323 -28.32 24.18 -3.97
C ARG A 323 -26.85 24.51 -3.78
N VAL A 324 -26.56 25.15 -2.66
CA VAL A 324 -25.23 25.54 -2.22
C VAL A 324 -24.80 24.61 -1.09
N ASP A 325 -23.75 23.84 -1.32
CA ASP A 325 -23.20 22.89 -0.35
C ASP A 325 -21.89 23.45 0.23
N ILE A 326 -21.85 23.73 1.53
CA ILE A 326 -20.64 24.15 2.22
C ILE A 326 -20.03 22.93 2.92
N ARG A 327 -18.83 22.54 2.50
CA ARG A 327 -18.09 21.42 3.08
C ARG A 327 -16.98 21.87 4.02
N PRO A 328 -16.68 21.15 5.11
CA PRO A 328 -15.51 21.43 5.91
C PRO A 328 -14.24 21.25 5.07
N ARG A 329 -13.21 22.05 5.34
CA ARG A 329 -11.87 21.82 4.77
C ARG A 329 -11.33 20.50 5.32
N SER A 330 -11.13 19.52 4.45
CA SER A 330 -10.55 18.25 4.86
C SER A 330 -9.05 18.41 5.05
N ILE A 331 -8.59 18.41 6.31
CA ILE A 331 -7.18 18.20 6.64
C ILE A 331 -6.98 16.69 6.64
N ARG A 332 -6.58 16.09 5.52
CA ARG A 332 -6.04 14.72 5.56
C ARG A 332 -4.52 14.78 5.66
N PRO A 333 -3.90 13.95 6.51
CA PRO A 333 -2.57 13.46 6.27
C PRO A 333 -2.62 12.39 5.16
N GLY A 334 -1.78 12.54 4.14
CA GLY A 334 -1.53 11.50 3.13
C GLY A 334 -2.33 11.62 1.82
N SER A 335 -1.64 12.02 0.76
CA SER A 335 -2.09 12.17 -0.64
C SER A 335 -3.23 13.17 -0.88
N GLY A 336 -2.86 14.34 -1.40
CA GLY A 336 -3.79 15.42 -1.69
C GLY A 336 -4.90 15.06 -2.67
N SER A 337 -6.04 15.75 -2.55
CA SER A 337 -7.12 15.67 -3.55
C SER A 337 -6.75 16.40 -4.85
N LEU A 338 -7.48 16.13 -5.95
CA LEU A 338 -7.38 16.82 -7.26
C LEU A 338 -7.48 18.36 -7.24
N ARG A 339 -7.63 18.98 -6.06
CA ARG A 339 -7.73 20.44 -5.84
C ARG A 339 -6.74 21.00 -4.84
N GLU A 340 -5.85 20.17 -4.29
CA GLU A 340 -4.63 20.68 -3.66
C GLU A 340 -3.68 21.08 -4.77
N GLY A 341 -3.05 22.25 -4.68
CA GLY A 341 -2.16 22.69 -5.75
C GLY A 341 -0.88 21.84 -5.84
N LEU A 342 -0.71 20.89 -4.92
CA LEU A 342 0.25 19.79 -4.98
C LEU A 342 -0.52 18.46 -4.98
N LEU A 343 -0.14 17.55 -5.86
CA LEU A 343 -0.60 16.15 -5.87
C LEU A 343 0.62 15.24 -5.72
N LEU A 344 0.54 14.26 -4.83
CA LEU A 344 1.57 13.25 -4.64
C LEU A 344 1.07 11.91 -5.17
N LEU A 345 1.78 11.36 -6.15
CA LEU A 345 1.57 10.01 -6.65
C LEU A 345 2.66 9.11 -6.10
N THR A 346 2.28 8.01 -5.45
CA THR A 346 3.25 7.03 -4.96
C THR A 346 2.89 5.60 -5.37
N SER A 347 3.91 4.82 -5.71
CA SER A 347 3.79 3.38 -6.00
C SER A 347 4.90 2.64 -5.26
N PRO A 348 4.59 1.73 -4.31
CA PRO A 348 3.25 1.43 -3.78
C PRO A 348 2.62 2.60 -2.99
N SER A 349 1.30 2.57 -2.80
CA SER A 349 0.55 3.63 -2.10
C SER A 349 0.74 3.62 -0.58
N ALA A 350 1.06 2.46 0.01
CA ALA A 350 1.43 2.30 1.41
C ALA A 350 2.83 1.64 1.46
N PRO A 351 3.89 2.41 1.19
CA PRO A 351 5.24 1.86 1.17
C PRO A 351 5.67 1.43 2.57
N SER A 352 6.47 0.38 2.63
CA SER A 352 7.24 0.05 3.83
C SER A 352 8.50 0.90 3.92
N LEU A 353 9.00 1.07 5.15
CA LEU A 353 10.28 1.75 5.40
C LEU A 353 11.42 1.11 4.59
N THR A 354 11.45 -0.22 4.49
CA THR A 354 12.45 -0.95 3.70
C THR A 354 12.39 -0.59 2.22
N GLU A 355 11.19 -0.52 1.63
CA GLU A 355 11.02 -0.12 0.22
C GLU A 355 11.44 1.33 -0.02
N MET A 356 11.18 2.22 0.94
CA MET A 356 11.61 3.62 0.87
C MET A 356 13.15 3.73 0.86
N LEU A 357 13.81 2.94 1.71
CA LEU A 357 15.28 2.92 1.80
C LEU A 357 15.96 2.24 0.62
N SER A 358 15.35 1.18 0.07
CA SER A 358 15.88 0.49 -1.12
C SER A 358 15.67 1.29 -2.41
N GLY A 359 14.93 2.40 -2.36
CA GLY A 359 14.57 3.21 -3.52
C GLY A 359 13.53 2.55 -4.44
N ALA A 360 12.82 1.54 -3.92
CA ALA A 360 11.76 0.81 -4.63
C ALA A 360 10.45 1.62 -4.71
N VAL A 361 10.30 2.66 -3.88
CA VAL A 361 9.15 3.56 -3.94
C VAL A 361 9.31 4.57 -5.06
N GLU A 362 8.32 4.63 -5.94
CA GLU A 362 8.19 5.69 -6.94
C GLU A 362 7.38 6.84 -6.32
N ILE A 363 7.94 8.05 -6.35
CA ILE A 363 7.29 9.25 -5.83
C ILE A 363 7.27 10.30 -6.93
N GLU A 364 6.10 10.79 -7.30
CA GLU A 364 5.94 11.89 -8.26
C GLU A 364 5.09 12.99 -7.62
N VAL A 365 5.51 14.25 -7.79
CA VAL A 365 4.79 15.41 -7.26
C VAL A 365 4.35 16.30 -8.40
N LEU A 366 3.03 16.42 -8.60
CA LEU A 366 2.46 17.32 -9.60
C LEU A 366 2.03 18.63 -8.95
N GLY A 367 2.15 19.73 -9.71
CA GLY A 367 1.73 21.06 -9.31
C GLY A 367 2.17 22.10 -10.36
N PRO A 368 2.02 23.41 -10.10
CA PRO A 368 2.32 24.46 -11.07
C PRO A 368 3.77 24.40 -11.57
N ARG A 369 3.95 24.38 -12.90
CA ARG A 369 5.27 24.20 -13.52
C ARG A 369 6.24 25.31 -13.13
N GLY A 370 7.44 24.91 -12.70
CA GLY A 370 8.58 25.79 -12.43
C GLY A 370 8.63 26.35 -11.01
N GLU A 371 7.56 26.18 -10.22
CA GLU A 371 7.50 26.61 -8.81
C GLU A 371 8.43 25.79 -7.92
N SER A 372 8.99 26.45 -6.91
CA SER A 372 9.95 25.84 -5.98
C SER A 372 9.25 25.22 -4.79
N VAL A 373 9.43 23.93 -4.57
CA VAL A 373 8.89 23.20 -3.41
C VAL A 373 9.99 22.80 -2.43
N THR A 374 9.65 22.79 -1.15
CA THR A 374 10.51 22.25 -0.09
C THR A 374 10.15 20.79 0.14
N GLY A 375 11.08 19.89 -0.15
CA GLY A 375 11.01 18.51 0.28
C GLY A 375 11.58 18.35 1.70
N ARG A 376 10.96 17.51 2.52
CA ARG A 376 11.42 17.16 3.86
C ARG A 376 11.34 15.64 4.05
N VAL A 377 12.36 15.07 4.70
CA VAL A 377 12.34 13.71 5.25
C VAL A 377 12.36 13.83 6.77
N ALA A 378 11.42 13.17 7.45
CA ALA A 378 11.36 13.09 8.89
C ALA A 378 11.32 11.63 9.35
N LEU A 379 12.19 11.29 10.31
CA LEU A 379 12.21 10.00 10.99
C LEU A 379 11.39 10.10 12.26
N LEU A 380 10.35 9.31 12.41
CA LEU A 380 9.45 9.32 13.57
C LEU A 380 9.49 7.99 14.30
N SER A 381 9.19 8.02 15.59
CA SER A 381 8.91 6.84 16.41
C SER A 381 7.41 6.80 16.70
N ARG A 382 6.85 5.60 16.86
CA ARG A 382 5.41 5.39 17.07
C ARG A 382 4.89 6.09 18.34
N ASP A 383 5.78 6.28 19.33
CA ASP A 383 5.46 6.86 20.64
C ASP A 383 5.75 8.36 20.76
N ARG A 384 6.26 8.99 19.68
CA ARG A 384 6.70 10.39 19.72
C ARG A 384 6.11 11.20 18.57
N GLU A 385 5.47 12.32 18.91
CA GLU A 385 5.03 13.30 17.91
C GLU A 385 6.19 14.08 17.27
N VAL A 386 7.32 14.20 17.97
CA VAL A 386 8.50 14.94 17.49
C VAL A 386 9.40 14.03 16.67
N PRO A 387 9.87 14.46 15.47
CA PRO A 387 10.83 13.68 14.69
C PRO A 387 12.13 13.42 15.47
N LEU A 388 12.62 12.18 15.39
CA LEU A 388 13.95 11.78 15.90
C LEU A 388 15.05 12.50 15.14
N ALA A 389 14.87 12.68 13.82
CA ALA A 389 15.71 13.47 12.96
C ALA A 389 14.90 13.93 11.74
N GLU A 390 15.24 15.09 11.19
CA GLU A 390 14.67 15.60 9.96
C GLU A 390 15.72 16.28 9.10
N ASN A 391 15.49 16.28 7.79
CA ASN A 391 16.33 16.98 6.83
C ASN A 391 15.49 17.50 5.67
N GLU A 392 15.93 18.59 5.06
CA GLU A 392 15.21 19.31 4.03
C GLU A 392 16.03 19.48 2.75
N GLY A 393 15.32 19.63 1.64
CA GLY A 393 15.87 19.96 0.34
C GLY A 393 14.86 20.70 -0.52
N SER A 394 15.29 21.22 -1.66
CA SER A 394 14.41 21.94 -2.58
C SER A 394 14.38 21.26 -3.95
N ALA A 395 13.22 21.31 -4.60
CA ALA A 395 12.98 20.82 -5.95
C ALA A 395 12.06 21.78 -6.72
N ARG A 396 11.90 21.56 -8.02
CA ARG A 396 10.95 22.33 -8.85
C ARG A 396 9.82 21.44 -9.34
N LEU A 397 8.61 21.99 -9.40
CA LEU A 397 7.45 21.27 -9.90
C LEU A 397 7.41 21.21 -11.43
N PRO A 398 6.83 20.14 -12.01
CA PRO A 398 6.53 18.86 -11.36
C PRO A 398 7.82 18.12 -11.00
N VAL A 399 7.84 17.46 -9.84
CA VAL A 399 8.97 16.64 -9.40
C VAL A 399 8.79 15.23 -9.97
N SER A 400 9.63 14.85 -10.92
CA SER A 400 9.63 13.52 -11.53
C SER A 400 10.11 12.42 -10.56
N ILE A 401 9.83 11.16 -10.88
CA ILE A 401 10.27 9.99 -10.10
C ILE A 401 11.81 9.97 -9.90
N ASP A 402 12.58 10.30 -10.94
CA ASP A 402 14.04 10.31 -10.83
C ASP A 402 14.56 11.47 -9.97
N GLU A 403 13.91 12.63 -10.06
CA GLU A 403 14.26 13.80 -9.27
C GLU A 403 13.93 13.59 -7.79
N SER A 404 12.74 13.06 -7.49
CA SER A 404 12.32 12.73 -6.13
C SER A 404 13.24 11.67 -5.51
N ARG A 405 13.57 10.60 -6.25
CA ARG A 405 14.50 9.54 -5.80
C ARG A 405 15.86 10.12 -5.45
N ARG A 406 16.42 11.00 -6.31
CA ARG A 406 17.70 11.67 -6.04
C ARG A 406 17.62 12.62 -4.84
N LEU A 407 16.50 13.33 -4.69
CA LEU A 407 16.30 14.25 -3.58
C LEU A 407 16.19 13.50 -2.26
N VAL A 408 15.31 12.48 -2.17
CA VAL A 408 15.14 11.64 -0.97
C VAL A 408 16.44 10.94 -0.60
N SER A 409 17.13 10.34 -1.57
CA SER A 409 18.43 9.71 -1.32
C SER A 409 19.45 10.71 -0.76
N ARG A 410 19.44 11.97 -1.22
CA ARG A 410 20.31 13.02 -0.68
C ARG A 410 19.89 13.45 0.71
N MET A 411 18.59 13.52 0.98
CA MET A 411 18.06 13.91 2.29
C MET A 411 18.33 12.84 3.36
N LEU A 412 18.42 11.57 2.97
CA LEU A 412 18.74 10.44 3.87
C LEU A 412 20.24 10.29 4.19
N ARG A 413 21.14 10.82 3.34
CA ARG A 413 22.61 10.68 3.48
C ARG A 413 23.28 11.28 4.72
N PRO A 414 22.81 12.38 5.34
CA PRO A 414 23.50 12.95 6.48
C PRO A 414 23.58 11.98 7.65
N GLU A 415 24.71 12.00 8.36
CA GLU A 415 24.94 11.08 9.48
C GLU A 415 23.97 11.31 10.64
N SER A 416 23.43 12.52 10.77
CA SER A 416 22.35 12.85 11.70
C SER A 416 21.06 12.06 11.42
N ILE A 417 20.75 11.77 10.16
CA ILE A 417 19.59 10.96 9.76
C ILE A 417 19.91 9.48 9.93
N HIS A 418 21.04 9.02 9.37
CA HIS A 418 21.43 7.61 9.44
C HIS A 418 21.48 7.06 10.87
N ARG A 419 21.97 7.86 11.83
CA ARG A 419 22.04 7.45 13.25
C ARG A 419 20.67 7.13 13.88
N HIS A 420 19.61 7.77 13.40
CA HIS A 420 18.25 7.60 13.94
C HIS A 420 17.38 6.66 13.11
N LEU A 421 17.87 6.19 11.97
CA LEU A 421 17.09 5.40 11.01
C LEU A 421 16.68 4.04 11.58
N GLU A 422 17.59 3.36 12.28
CA GLU A 422 17.27 2.09 12.94
C GLU A 422 16.27 2.25 14.08
N LYS A 423 16.32 3.39 14.79
CA LYS A 423 15.35 3.74 15.85
C LYS A 423 14.00 4.23 15.33
N SER A 424 13.89 4.50 14.03
CA SER A 424 12.65 4.99 13.46
C SER A 424 11.67 3.86 13.10
N ASP A 425 10.40 4.12 13.39
CA ASP A 425 9.27 3.26 13.03
C ASP A 425 8.61 3.76 11.74
N ILE A 426 8.75 5.06 11.44
CA ILE A 426 8.11 5.70 10.30
C ILE A 426 9.11 6.66 9.64
N VAL A 427 9.22 6.57 8.31
CA VAL A 427 9.87 7.59 7.48
C VAL A 427 8.78 8.37 6.77
N ARG A 428 8.69 9.67 7.02
CA ARG A 428 7.76 10.56 6.33
C ARG A 428 8.50 11.41 5.32
N VAL A 429 8.02 11.40 4.08
CA VAL A 429 8.51 12.27 3.00
C VAL A 429 7.38 13.25 2.65
N SER A 430 7.65 14.54 2.79
CA SER A 430 6.67 15.59 2.51
C SER A 430 7.21 16.64 1.54
N PHE A 431 6.35 17.17 0.68
CA PHE A 431 6.65 18.29 -0.21
C PHE A 431 5.70 19.43 0.10
N GLY A 432 6.23 20.58 0.51
CA GLY A 432 5.48 21.75 0.93
C GLY A 432 5.78 22.97 0.09
N HIS A 433 4.76 23.78 -0.14
CA HIS A 433 4.84 25.13 -0.69
C HIS A 433 3.86 26.03 0.07
N ARG A 434 4.32 27.23 0.45
CA ARG A 434 3.60 28.17 1.31
C ARG A 434 2.15 28.43 0.88
N ASP A 435 1.95 28.68 -0.41
CA ASP A 435 0.65 29.10 -0.97
C ASP A 435 -0.16 27.96 -1.60
N ILE A 436 0.44 26.79 -1.78
CA ILE A 436 -0.10 25.70 -2.61
C ILE A 436 -0.46 24.47 -1.75
N GLY A 437 0.14 24.34 -0.57
CA GLY A 437 -0.16 23.28 0.40
C GLY A 437 1.05 22.38 0.68
N THR A 438 0.81 21.28 1.38
CA THR A 438 1.82 20.25 1.65
C THR A 438 1.22 18.88 1.39
N VAL A 439 1.95 18.04 0.68
CA VAL A 439 1.60 16.63 0.44
C VAL A 439 2.65 15.73 1.06
N GLU A 440 2.24 14.56 1.54
CA GLU A 440 3.14 13.63 2.21
C GLU A 440 2.81 12.16 1.93
N VAL A 441 3.85 11.34 2.01
CA VAL A 441 3.78 9.88 2.09
C VAL A 441 4.53 9.43 3.32
N SER A 442 3.93 8.50 4.07
CA SER A 442 4.58 7.86 5.21
C SER A 442 4.86 6.41 4.88
N ALA A 443 6.07 5.97 5.19
CA ALA A 443 6.52 4.60 5.05
C ALA A 443 6.75 4.01 6.43
N GLU A 444 5.91 3.04 6.82
CA GLU A 444 6.01 2.39 8.12
C GLU A 444 6.91 1.18 8.06
N ARG A 445 7.65 0.94 9.14
CA ARG A 445 8.37 -0.32 9.31
C ARG A 445 7.36 -1.43 9.59
N PRO A 446 7.46 -2.59 8.91
CA PRO A 446 6.64 -3.75 9.22
C PRO A 446 6.74 -4.10 10.72
N PHE A 447 5.61 -4.48 11.32
CA PHE A 447 5.60 -4.86 12.72
C PHE A 447 6.50 -6.07 12.96
N THR A 448 7.37 -5.97 13.97
CA THR A 448 8.21 -7.05 14.45
C THR A 448 8.07 -7.14 15.98
N PRO A 449 7.71 -8.30 16.55
CA PRO A 449 7.54 -8.49 17.99
C PRO A 449 8.75 -8.08 18.81
N LEU A 450 9.93 -8.50 18.36
CA LEU A 450 11.23 -8.17 18.93
C LEU A 450 12.11 -7.63 17.81
N ARG A 451 12.97 -6.65 18.11
CA ARG A 451 13.99 -6.17 17.18
C ARG A 451 15.22 -5.67 17.91
N TRP A 452 16.40 -6.02 17.40
CA TRP A 452 17.65 -5.44 17.85
C TRP A 452 17.96 -4.12 17.13
N ILE A 453 18.38 -3.12 17.89
CA ILE A 453 18.99 -1.90 17.37
C ILE A 453 20.44 -1.90 17.81
N VAL A 454 21.35 -2.03 16.86
CA VAL A 454 22.79 -2.00 17.11
C VAL A 454 23.32 -0.60 16.84
N SER A 455 24.04 -0.08 17.81
CA SER A 455 24.67 1.24 17.80
C SER A 455 26.05 1.15 18.47
N HIS A 456 26.70 2.29 18.59
CA HIS A 456 28.09 2.36 19.02
C HIS A 456 28.30 3.54 19.96
N ASP A 457 29.02 3.32 21.06
CA ASP A 457 29.45 4.36 22.00
C ASP A 457 30.97 4.27 22.20
N ASP A 458 31.70 5.35 21.90
CA ASP A 458 33.14 5.58 22.16
C ASP A 458 33.96 4.30 22.44
N ALA A 459 34.00 3.39 21.45
CA ALA A 459 34.71 2.10 21.37
C ALA A 459 33.96 0.79 21.68
N HIS A 460 32.73 0.79 22.21
CA HIS A 460 31.98 -0.45 22.50
C HIS A 460 30.72 -0.57 21.65
N PRO A 461 30.35 -1.78 21.22
CA PRO A 461 29.03 -2.02 20.68
C PRO A 461 27.96 -1.81 21.75
N VAL A 462 26.88 -1.15 21.36
CA VAL A 462 25.70 -0.94 22.20
C VAL A 462 24.49 -1.50 21.48
N ALA A 463 23.80 -2.45 22.08
CA ALA A 463 22.58 -3.03 21.52
C ALA A 463 21.37 -2.72 22.39
N GLU A 464 20.28 -2.31 21.78
CA GLU A 464 19.01 -2.02 22.45
C GLU A 464 17.95 -2.96 21.88
N LEU A 465 17.20 -3.62 22.76
CA LEU A 465 16.09 -4.48 22.35
C LEU A 465 14.82 -3.64 22.33
N VAL A 466 14.22 -3.52 21.14
CA VAL A 466 12.85 -3.03 21.00
C VAL A 466 11.92 -4.21 21.23
N ASP A 467 11.22 -4.17 22.36
CA ASP A 467 10.20 -5.14 22.73
C ASP A 467 8.82 -4.54 22.49
N ASN A 468 8.10 -5.07 21.49
CA ASN A 468 6.73 -4.68 21.18
C ASN A 468 5.72 -5.70 21.73
N MET A 469 6.14 -6.62 22.60
CA MET A 469 5.30 -7.64 23.20
C MET A 469 4.78 -7.18 24.56
N ASP A 470 3.45 -7.13 24.70
CA ASP A 470 2.85 -6.82 25.99
C ASP A 470 2.97 -8.01 26.96
N GLY A 471 3.70 -7.82 28.06
CA GLY A 471 3.61 -8.65 29.27
C GLY A 471 4.46 -9.92 29.31
N VAL A 472 5.40 -10.12 28.37
CA VAL A 472 6.37 -11.22 28.40
C VAL A 472 7.78 -10.66 28.35
N ILE A 473 8.57 -10.91 29.40
CA ILE A 473 9.97 -10.47 29.46
C ILE A 473 10.81 -11.42 28.59
N PRO A 474 11.48 -10.93 27.52
CA PRO A 474 12.33 -11.74 26.66
C PRO A 474 13.58 -12.22 27.40
N GLU A 475 13.98 -13.47 27.14
CA GLU A 475 15.29 -13.97 27.55
C GLU A 475 16.34 -13.45 26.55
N VAL A 476 17.33 -12.72 27.07
CA VAL A 476 18.43 -12.18 26.27
C VAL A 476 19.71 -12.96 26.56
N ALA A 477 20.43 -13.33 25.50
CA ALA A 477 21.73 -13.98 25.62
C ALA A 477 22.74 -13.46 24.60
N PHE A 478 24.02 -13.55 24.97
CA PHE A 478 25.15 -13.12 24.17
C PHE A 478 26.15 -14.26 23.99
N ARG A 479 26.66 -14.46 22.77
CA ARG A 479 27.74 -15.38 22.43
C ARG A 479 28.92 -14.58 21.87
N PRO A 480 30.00 -14.38 22.65
CA PRO A 480 31.18 -13.65 22.19
C PRO A 480 31.82 -14.29 20.96
N LEU A 481 32.41 -13.48 20.09
CA LEU A 481 33.17 -13.96 18.93
C LEU A 481 34.31 -14.92 19.32
N SER A 482 34.96 -14.67 20.47
CA SER A 482 36.03 -15.51 20.98
C SER A 482 35.57 -16.91 21.38
N GLN A 483 34.32 -17.07 21.81
CA GLN A 483 33.73 -18.33 22.25
C GLN A 483 32.29 -18.45 21.73
N PRO A 484 32.10 -18.69 20.42
CA PRO A 484 30.80 -18.58 19.78
C PRO A 484 29.83 -19.70 20.20
N ASP A 485 30.31 -20.76 20.85
CA ASP A 485 29.51 -21.86 21.39
C ASP A 485 29.20 -21.70 22.90
N SER A 486 29.70 -20.65 23.53
CA SER A 486 29.42 -20.31 24.93
C SER A 486 28.37 -19.21 25.02
N GLU A 487 27.29 -19.47 25.74
CA GLU A 487 26.18 -18.55 25.91
C GLU A 487 26.20 -17.87 27.28
N TYR A 488 26.09 -16.55 27.28
CA TYR A 488 26.01 -15.71 28.47
C TYR A 488 24.64 -15.05 28.51
N ARG A 489 23.82 -15.39 29.51
CA ARG A 489 22.53 -14.71 29.72
C ARG A 489 22.75 -13.30 30.24
N LEU A 490 22.00 -12.36 29.66
CA LEU A 490 22.01 -10.96 30.05
C LEU A 490 20.69 -10.65 30.76
N ASP A 491 20.78 -9.98 31.91
CA ASP A 491 19.60 -9.47 32.59
C ASP A 491 18.99 -8.35 31.76
N TYR A 492 17.75 -8.54 31.32
CA TYR A 492 17.01 -7.57 30.51
C TYR A 492 15.97 -6.82 31.35
N ASP A 493 15.91 -5.51 31.14
CA ASP A 493 14.85 -4.63 31.61
C ASP A 493 14.40 -3.74 30.44
N ASP A 494 13.13 -3.33 30.43
CA ASP A 494 12.55 -2.59 29.30
C ASP A 494 13.31 -1.26 29.05
N GLY A 495 13.63 -1.00 27.79
CA GLY A 495 14.44 0.15 27.38
C GLY A 495 15.93 0.09 27.77
N MET A 496 16.43 -1.04 28.30
CA MET A 496 17.85 -1.20 28.63
C MET A 496 18.71 -1.35 27.36
N ALA A 497 19.81 -0.58 27.30
CA ALA A 497 20.86 -0.74 26.31
C ALA A 497 22.02 -1.58 26.87
N PHE A 498 22.38 -2.64 26.17
CA PHE A 498 23.50 -3.52 26.50
C PHE A 498 24.80 -2.96 25.92
N ARG A 499 25.74 -2.58 26.80
CA ARG A 499 27.12 -2.29 26.40
C ARG A 499 27.90 -3.59 26.38
N LEU A 500 28.23 -4.06 25.18
CA LEU A 500 28.90 -5.34 25.00
C LEU A 500 30.43 -5.19 25.10
N PRO A 501 31.14 -6.19 25.64
CA PRO A 501 32.59 -6.14 25.77
C PRO A 501 33.32 -6.35 24.43
N ASP A 502 32.74 -7.10 23.49
CA ASP A 502 33.33 -7.46 22.20
C ASP A 502 32.23 -7.75 21.17
N SER A 503 32.65 -8.02 19.94
CA SER A 503 31.82 -8.54 18.87
C SER A 503 31.24 -9.90 19.26
N GLY A 504 30.06 -10.22 18.73
CA GLY A 504 29.42 -11.50 19.01
C GLY A 504 28.01 -11.58 18.46
N LEU A 505 27.31 -12.62 18.87
CA LEU A 505 25.91 -12.84 18.54
C LEU A 505 25.03 -12.49 19.73
N LEU A 506 24.07 -11.60 19.53
CA LEU A 506 22.96 -11.40 20.46
C LEU A 506 21.75 -12.20 20.03
N THR A 507 21.06 -12.78 20.99
CA THR A 507 19.80 -13.51 20.80
C THR A 507 18.78 -13.01 21.81
N ALA A 508 17.54 -12.77 21.37
CA ALA A 508 16.40 -12.51 22.23
C ALA A 508 15.29 -13.50 21.89
N THR A 509 14.72 -14.14 22.91
CA THR A 509 13.66 -15.13 22.78
C THR A 509 12.49 -14.81 23.69
N ALA A 510 11.28 -14.73 23.13
CA ALA A 510 10.03 -14.59 23.87
C ALA A 510 8.94 -15.44 23.20
N ASN A 511 8.34 -16.36 23.95
CA ASN A 511 7.39 -17.36 23.42
C ASN A 511 7.99 -18.10 22.20
N ASP A 512 7.28 -18.10 21.07
CA ASP A 512 7.72 -18.72 19.80
C ASP A 512 8.59 -17.78 18.94
N PHE A 513 8.88 -16.56 19.41
CA PHE A 513 9.71 -15.59 18.69
C PHE A 513 11.16 -15.66 19.14
N SER A 514 12.07 -15.86 18.19
CA SER A 514 13.51 -15.81 18.39
C SER A 514 14.14 -14.90 17.36
N ILE A 515 14.82 -13.84 17.80
CA ILE A 515 15.60 -12.97 16.93
C ILE A 515 17.07 -13.01 17.32
N SER A 516 17.94 -12.84 16.34
CA SER A 516 19.37 -12.80 16.57
C SER A 516 20.05 -11.79 15.65
N THR A 517 21.09 -11.11 16.15
CA THR A 517 21.86 -10.12 15.38
C THR A 517 23.35 -10.25 15.69
N VAL A 518 24.18 -10.05 14.67
CA VAL A 518 25.64 -10.01 14.84
C VAL A 518 26.07 -8.58 15.13
N VAL A 519 26.76 -8.42 16.24
CA VAL A 519 27.24 -7.14 16.73
C VAL A 519 28.75 -7.02 16.50
N THR A 520 29.19 -5.86 16.03
CA THR A 520 30.59 -5.55 15.69
C THR A 520 31.06 -4.27 16.39
N PRO A 521 32.38 -3.98 16.45
CA PRO A 521 32.90 -2.80 17.10
C PRO A 521 32.76 -1.56 16.20
N ALA A 522 32.64 -0.38 16.84
CA ALA A 522 32.41 0.91 16.20
C ALA A 522 33.49 1.38 15.24
N THR A 523 34.75 0.98 15.48
CA THR A 523 35.90 1.49 14.74
C THR A 523 36.78 0.33 14.34
N ILE A 524 36.71 -0.01 13.06
CA ILE A 524 37.66 -0.89 12.40
C ILE A 524 38.78 0.01 11.91
N ARG A 525 39.87 0.08 12.67
CA ARG A 525 41.06 0.87 12.32
C ARG A 525 41.90 0.16 11.28
N ASP A 526 41.84 -1.17 11.23
CA ASP A 526 42.46 -1.98 10.20
C ASP A 526 41.63 -3.24 9.88
N PHE A 527 41.98 -3.95 8.80
CA PHE A 527 41.38 -5.25 8.48
C PHE A 527 41.66 -6.32 9.56
N ALA A 528 42.59 -6.07 10.48
CA ALA A 528 42.76 -6.94 11.64
C ALA A 528 41.59 -6.73 12.60
N ASP A 529 41.06 -5.54 12.84
CA ASP A 529 39.89 -5.35 13.72
C ASP A 529 38.63 -6.11 13.24
N LEU A 530 38.50 -6.37 11.92
CA LEU A 530 37.44 -7.19 11.31
C LEU A 530 37.64 -8.70 11.45
N GLY A 531 38.85 -9.12 11.78
CA GLY A 531 39.27 -10.50 11.77
C GLY A 531 40.50 -10.67 12.63
N ALA A 532 40.43 -10.20 13.89
CA ALA A 532 41.62 -9.95 14.71
C ALA A 532 42.60 -11.08 14.56
N ARG A 533 43.76 -10.74 14.02
CA ARG A 533 45.00 -11.46 14.35
C ARG A 533 45.21 -11.23 15.84
N GLY A 534 44.42 -11.92 16.68
CA GLY A 534 44.34 -11.64 18.11
C GLY A 534 43.21 -12.39 18.81
N SER A 535 41.95 -12.26 18.36
CA SER A 535 40.84 -13.04 18.93
C SER A 535 40.84 -14.44 18.29
N THR A 536 41.50 -15.37 18.96
CA THR A 536 41.38 -16.79 18.63
C THR A 536 39.92 -17.16 18.88
N ILE A 537 39.21 -17.56 17.82
CA ILE A 537 37.90 -18.18 17.97
C ILE A 537 38.17 -19.57 18.53
N GLU A 538 37.73 -19.79 19.76
CA GLU A 538 37.87 -21.04 20.48
C GLU A 538 36.47 -21.66 20.62
N ILE A 539 36.27 -22.77 19.94
CA ILE A 539 35.08 -23.61 20.08
C ILE A 539 35.50 -24.83 20.89
N GLU A 540 34.68 -25.24 21.85
CA GLU A 540 34.99 -26.38 22.71
C GLU A 540 35.13 -27.66 21.88
N ARG A 541 36.24 -28.39 22.08
CA ARG A 541 36.46 -29.67 21.41
C ARG A 541 35.54 -30.74 21.97
N ARG A 542 34.54 -31.11 21.18
CA ARG A 542 33.61 -32.20 21.46
C ARG A 542 34.16 -33.54 20.97
N LYS A 543 33.66 -34.64 21.54
CA LYS A 543 33.94 -35.99 21.00
C LYS A 543 33.19 -36.15 19.67
N SER A 544 33.74 -36.92 18.73
CA SER A 544 33.05 -37.22 17.48
C SER A 544 31.83 -38.12 17.76
N SER A 545 30.65 -37.50 17.88
CA SER A 545 29.35 -38.16 17.97
C SER A 545 28.34 -37.47 17.04
N VAL A 546 27.27 -38.18 16.70
CA VAL A 546 26.16 -37.62 15.91
C VAL A 546 25.55 -36.42 16.63
N ASP A 547 25.35 -36.51 17.95
CA ASP A 547 24.82 -35.42 18.77
C ASP A 547 25.74 -34.17 18.74
N SER A 548 27.05 -34.37 18.88
CA SER A 548 28.02 -33.26 18.83
C SER A 548 28.06 -32.60 17.44
N LEU A 549 27.84 -33.36 16.37
CA LEU A 549 27.71 -32.82 15.03
C LEU A 549 26.42 -32.01 14.88
N GLN A 550 25.29 -32.51 15.41
CA GLN A 550 24.02 -31.80 15.40
C GLN A 550 24.13 -30.46 16.15
N GLU A 551 24.71 -30.44 17.34
CA GLU A 551 24.93 -29.20 18.12
C GLU A 551 25.74 -28.16 17.34
N LEU A 552 26.79 -28.57 16.63
CA LEU A 552 27.61 -27.67 15.79
C LEU A 552 26.86 -27.20 14.54
N VAL A 553 26.01 -28.05 13.96
CA VAL A 553 25.13 -27.70 12.84
C VAL A 553 24.08 -26.68 13.27
N ASP A 554 23.46 -26.87 14.44
CA ASP A 554 22.49 -25.95 15.02
C ASP A 554 23.15 -24.61 15.35
N LEU A 555 24.36 -24.63 15.91
CA LEU A 555 25.16 -23.43 16.14
C LEU A 555 25.47 -22.70 14.83
N ALA A 556 25.86 -23.42 13.78
CA ALA A 556 26.07 -22.81 12.46
C ALA A 556 24.78 -22.21 11.90
N SER A 557 23.63 -22.83 12.16
CA SER A 557 22.32 -22.32 11.74
C SER A 557 22.01 -21.01 12.43
N LEU A 558 22.21 -20.95 13.74
CA LEU A 558 21.99 -19.77 14.56
C LEU A 558 22.79 -18.56 14.05
N TRP A 559 24.09 -18.74 13.78
CA TRP A 559 24.96 -17.68 13.24
C TRP A 559 24.65 -17.32 11.78
N ARG A 560 24.20 -18.28 10.97
CA ARG A 560 23.78 -18.02 9.58
C ARG A 560 22.53 -17.15 9.55
N MET A 561 21.51 -17.53 10.30
CA MET A 561 20.19 -16.88 10.31
C MET A 561 20.16 -15.52 11.01
N ALA A 562 21.17 -15.22 11.83
CA ALA A 562 21.28 -13.94 12.51
C ALA A 562 21.35 -12.76 11.54
N ASP A 563 20.65 -11.68 11.89
CA ASP A 563 20.68 -10.42 11.17
C ASP A 563 22.09 -9.83 11.12
N LYS A 564 22.43 -9.19 9.99
CA LYS A 564 23.77 -8.69 9.67
C LYS A 564 23.62 -7.24 9.20
N PRO A 565 23.62 -6.27 10.14
CA PRO A 565 23.27 -4.88 9.81
C PRO A 565 24.28 -4.21 8.87
N ASP A 566 25.52 -4.70 8.81
CA ASP A 566 26.56 -4.16 7.94
C ASP A 566 27.50 -5.25 7.37
N LEU A 567 28.40 -4.82 6.48
CA LEU A 567 29.41 -5.72 5.89
C LEU A 567 30.32 -6.35 6.95
N ASN A 568 30.55 -5.67 8.06
CA ASN A 568 31.43 -6.13 9.12
C ASN A 568 30.80 -7.30 9.87
N ALA A 569 29.52 -7.20 10.18
CA ALA A 569 28.71 -8.27 10.75
C ALA A 569 28.71 -9.50 9.84
N SER A 570 28.62 -9.30 8.51
CA SER A 570 28.76 -10.38 7.53
C SER A 570 30.13 -11.05 7.55
N LEU A 571 31.21 -10.28 7.67
CA LEU A 571 32.58 -10.82 7.78
C LEU A 571 32.78 -11.61 9.08
N VAL A 572 32.29 -11.09 10.21
CA VAL A 572 32.35 -11.76 11.52
C VAL A 572 31.57 -13.07 11.49
N ALA A 573 30.33 -13.05 11.00
CA ALA A 573 29.50 -14.25 10.86
C ALA A 573 30.19 -15.31 9.98
N ARG A 574 30.71 -14.90 8.81
CA ARG A 574 31.44 -15.80 7.91
C ARG A 574 32.62 -16.48 8.60
N ARG A 575 33.40 -15.71 9.38
CA ARG A 575 34.57 -16.23 10.10
C ARG A 575 34.19 -17.22 11.19
N VAL A 576 33.08 -17.01 11.90
CA VAL A 576 32.54 -17.99 12.87
C VAL A 576 32.07 -19.25 12.17
N LEU A 577 31.33 -19.14 11.05
CA LEU A 577 30.89 -20.30 10.27
C LEU A 577 32.05 -21.13 9.72
N GLN A 578 33.15 -20.47 9.32
CA GLN A 578 34.39 -21.15 8.96
C GLN A 578 35.03 -21.85 10.16
N ALA A 579 35.05 -21.24 11.35
CA ALA A 579 35.56 -21.86 12.58
C ALA A 579 34.74 -23.10 12.98
N ILE A 580 33.41 -23.05 12.84
CA ILE A 580 32.54 -24.21 13.08
C ILE A 580 32.83 -25.33 12.08
N SER A 581 32.96 -25.01 10.79
CA SER A 581 33.36 -25.99 9.76
C SER A 581 34.73 -26.63 10.07
N VAL A 582 35.68 -25.85 10.58
CA VAL A 582 37.00 -26.30 11.01
C VAL A 582 36.90 -27.27 12.19
N GLU A 583 36.08 -26.97 13.20
CA GLU A 583 35.92 -27.88 14.35
C GLU A 583 35.19 -29.18 13.99
N ILE A 584 34.17 -29.13 13.12
CA ILE A 584 33.52 -30.35 12.61
C ILE A 584 34.56 -31.23 11.90
N ALA A 585 35.34 -30.64 10.98
CA ALA A 585 36.35 -31.35 10.23
C ALA A 585 37.50 -31.86 11.11
N ALA A 586 37.92 -31.09 12.11
CA ALA A 586 38.95 -31.46 13.06
C ALA A 586 38.50 -32.60 13.99
N GLY A 587 37.25 -32.55 14.46
CA GLY A 587 36.67 -33.57 15.34
C GLY A 587 36.56 -34.94 14.66
N ILE A 588 36.13 -34.96 13.40
CA ILE A 588 35.94 -36.21 12.65
C ILE A 588 37.24 -36.66 11.96
N GLY A 589 38.00 -35.75 11.35
CA GLY A 589 39.19 -36.06 10.53
C GLY A 589 40.42 -36.53 11.31
N GLY A 590 40.40 -36.49 12.64
CA GLY A 590 41.48 -36.94 13.51
C GLY A 590 42.62 -35.93 13.68
N LYS A 591 43.57 -36.25 14.58
CA LYS A 591 44.58 -35.28 15.09
C LYS A 591 45.43 -34.60 14.01
N TYR A 592 45.85 -35.35 12.98
CA TYR A 592 46.69 -34.80 11.92
C TYR A 592 45.92 -33.83 11.03
N TRP A 593 44.70 -34.21 10.63
CA TRP A 593 43.80 -33.35 9.85
C TRP A 593 43.39 -32.10 10.63
N ALA A 594 43.05 -32.25 11.92
CA ALA A 594 42.76 -31.14 12.81
C ALA A 594 43.88 -30.10 12.81
N GLY A 595 45.14 -30.53 12.88
CA GLY A 595 46.29 -29.61 12.82
C GLY A 595 46.39 -28.82 11.51
N LEU A 596 45.98 -29.41 10.38
CA LEU A 596 45.94 -28.74 9.08
C LEU A 596 44.76 -27.76 8.99
N GLU A 597 43.58 -28.16 9.43
CA GLU A 597 42.38 -27.32 9.46
C GLU A 597 42.63 -26.02 10.25
N HIS A 598 43.13 -26.14 11.48
CA HIS A 598 43.42 -24.98 12.34
C HIS A 598 44.54 -24.11 11.75
N ARG A 599 45.55 -24.71 11.11
CA ARG A 599 46.65 -23.97 10.48
C ARG A 599 46.16 -23.21 9.25
N ARG A 600 45.31 -23.83 8.43
CA ARG A 600 44.72 -23.19 7.25
C ARG A 600 43.82 -22.03 7.67
N PHE A 601 43.00 -22.21 8.69
CA PHE A 601 42.19 -21.14 9.24
C PHE A 601 43.02 -19.92 9.70
N LYS A 602 44.20 -20.16 10.30
CA LYS A 602 45.09 -19.09 10.76
C LYS A 602 45.92 -18.42 9.66
N ILE A 603 46.42 -19.19 8.69
CA ILE A 603 47.42 -18.74 7.70
C ILE A 603 46.80 -18.52 6.30
N GLY A 604 45.57 -19.00 6.07
CA GLY A 604 44.81 -18.87 4.83
C GLY A 604 45.05 -20.01 3.84
N LYS A 605 46.32 -20.25 3.45
CA LYS A 605 46.68 -21.28 2.45
C LYS A 605 47.64 -22.32 3.02
N ILE A 606 47.40 -23.58 2.63
CA ILE A 606 48.27 -24.73 2.85
C ILE A 606 48.55 -25.36 1.49
N SER A 607 49.73 -25.96 1.30
CA SER A 607 50.09 -26.60 0.04
C SER A 607 49.20 -27.82 -0.25
N ASP A 608 48.81 -27.99 -1.52
CA ASP A 608 48.00 -29.13 -1.95
C ASP A 608 48.63 -30.48 -1.57
N ASN A 609 49.97 -30.59 -1.71
CA ASN A 609 50.70 -31.82 -1.37
C ASN A 609 50.58 -32.17 0.12
N GLU A 610 50.55 -31.18 1.00
CA GLU A 610 50.41 -31.38 2.45
C GLU A 610 48.99 -31.84 2.80
N MET A 611 47.97 -31.23 2.18
CA MET A 611 46.57 -31.65 2.33
C MET A 611 46.33 -33.06 1.80
N ILE A 612 46.87 -33.36 0.61
CA ILE A 612 46.79 -34.68 -0.03
C ILE A 612 47.44 -35.75 0.86
N GLY A 613 48.62 -35.46 1.42
CA GLY A 613 49.31 -36.36 2.35
C GLY A 613 48.52 -36.67 3.63
N ALA A 614 47.49 -35.89 3.95
CA ALA A 614 46.65 -36.05 5.13
C ALA A 614 45.33 -36.79 4.88
N LEU A 615 44.96 -37.01 3.61
CA LEU A 615 43.70 -37.66 3.23
C LEU A 615 43.67 -39.15 3.58
N GLY A 616 44.81 -39.84 3.64
CA GLY A 616 44.86 -41.28 3.92
C GLY A 616 46.26 -41.83 4.13
N VAL A 617 46.36 -42.89 4.95
CA VAL A 617 47.63 -43.55 5.33
C VAL A 617 47.74 -44.94 4.71
N SER A 618 46.64 -45.54 4.23
CA SER A 618 46.65 -46.87 3.61
C SER A 618 46.81 -46.81 2.08
N LEU A 619 47.35 -47.89 1.50
CA LEU A 619 47.51 -48.03 0.04
C LEU A 619 46.17 -47.94 -0.72
N SER A 620 45.08 -48.46 -0.15
CA SER A 620 43.73 -48.35 -0.73
C SER A 620 43.22 -46.90 -0.78
N GLN A 621 43.53 -46.11 0.25
CA GLN A 621 43.18 -44.69 0.31
C GLN A 621 44.00 -43.86 -0.67
N GLN A 622 45.28 -44.20 -0.89
CA GLN A 622 46.14 -43.51 -1.86
C GLN A 622 45.64 -43.63 -3.31
N SER A 623 45.10 -44.77 -3.69
CA SER A 623 44.45 -44.93 -5.00
C SER A 623 43.15 -44.12 -5.13
N THR A 624 42.39 -43.93 -4.04
CA THR A 624 41.19 -43.07 -4.02
C THR A 624 41.59 -41.61 -4.21
N ILE A 625 42.65 -41.19 -3.52
CA ILE A 625 43.21 -39.85 -3.57
C ILE A 625 43.73 -39.51 -4.98
N GLU A 626 44.39 -40.47 -5.63
CA GLU A 626 44.90 -40.28 -6.99
C GLU A 626 43.75 -40.30 -8.03
N ALA A 627 42.68 -41.07 -7.80
CA ALA A 627 41.46 -41.00 -8.59
C ALA A 627 40.76 -39.63 -8.43
N VAL A 628 40.61 -39.12 -7.19
CA VAL A 628 40.10 -37.77 -6.90
C VAL A 628 40.90 -36.71 -7.65
N ARG A 629 42.22 -36.79 -7.60
CA ARG A 629 43.11 -35.85 -8.28
C ARG A 629 42.97 -35.87 -9.80
N ARG A 630 42.72 -37.04 -10.40
CA ARG A 630 42.52 -37.20 -11.86
C ARG A 630 41.11 -36.88 -12.31
N SER A 631 40.12 -37.12 -11.44
CA SER A 631 38.70 -37.02 -11.74
C SER A 631 38.08 -35.69 -11.32
N LEU A 632 38.74 -34.89 -10.48
CA LEU A 632 38.32 -33.50 -10.21
C LEU A 632 38.70 -32.64 -11.42
N PRO A 633 37.73 -32.16 -12.23
CA PRO A 633 38.01 -31.21 -13.29
C PRO A 633 38.41 -29.85 -12.71
N THR A 634 38.96 -28.96 -13.55
CA THR A 634 39.32 -27.60 -13.16
C THR A 634 38.10 -26.86 -12.58
N PRO A 635 38.17 -26.31 -11.35
CA PRO A 635 37.02 -25.72 -10.63
C PRO A 635 36.34 -24.52 -11.31
N GLU A 636 36.97 -23.97 -12.34
CA GLU A 636 36.56 -22.75 -13.06
C GLU A 636 35.25 -22.92 -13.85
N SER A 637 34.85 -24.14 -14.21
CA SER A 637 33.70 -24.39 -15.12
C SER A 637 32.57 -25.25 -14.56
N MET A 638 32.69 -25.78 -13.35
CA MET A 638 31.73 -26.75 -12.81
C MET A 638 30.66 -26.08 -11.92
N ASN A 639 29.39 -26.40 -12.16
CA ASN A 639 28.29 -26.04 -11.25
C ASN A 639 28.28 -26.99 -10.03
N LEU A 640 27.55 -26.63 -8.98
CA LEU A 640 27.51 -27.40 -7.72
C LEU A 640 26.93 -28.81 -7.90
N HIS A 641 25.97 -28.99 -8.80
CA HIS A 641 25.33 -30.27 -9.07
C HIS A 641 26.34 -31.29 -9.66
N ASP A 642 27.14 -30.87 -10.64
CA ASP A 642 28.15 -31.72 -11.28
C ASP A 642 29.28 -32.08 -10.30
N LEU A 643 29.60 -31.17 -9.37
CA LEU A 643 30.54 -31.41 -8.28
C LEU A 643 30.03 -32.49 -7.31
N VAL A 644 28.76 -32.41 -6.91
CA VAL A 644 28.10 -33.40 -6.05
C VAL A 644 28.08 -34.78 -6.70
N ALA A 645 27.71 -34.87 -7.97
CA ALA A 645 27.67 -36.13 -8.72
C ALA A 645 29.07 -36.78 -8.82
N THR A 646 30.08 -35.96 -9.14
CA THR A 646 31.49 -36.38 -9.24
C THR A 646 32.00 -36.88 -7.88
N PHE A 647 31.75 -36.13 -6.81
CA PHE A 647 32.16 -36.51 -5.46
C PHE A 647 31.46 -37.78 -4.96
N SER A 648 30.15 -37.92 -5.22
CA SER A 648 29.38 -39.11 -4.84
C SER A 648 29.92 -40.39 -5.51
N SER A 649 30.35 -40.28 -6.76
CA SER A 649 30.98 -41.37 -7.50
C SER A 649 32.35 -41.77 -6.92
N ILE A 650 33.08 -40.80 -6.36
CA ILE A 650 34.39 -40.99 -5.74
C ILE A 650 34.28 -41.70 -4.39
N ILE A 651 33.37 -41.26 -3.51
CA ILE A 651 33.24 -41.84 -2.16
C ILE A 651 32.75 -43.29 -2.20
N GLN A 652 31.94 -43.65 -3.21
CA GLN A 652 31.52 -45.02 -3.48
C GLN A 652 32.72 -45.97 -3.63
N TRP A 653 33.79 -45.50 -4.26
CA TRP A 653 35.01 -46.27 -4.47
C TRP A 653 35.83 -46.45 -3.18
N ALA A 654 35.67 -45.53 -2.21
CA ALA A 654 36.42 -45.51 -0.96
C ALA A 654 35.83 -46.44 0.12
N GLU A 655 34.51 -46.59 0.18
CA GLU A 655 33.83 -47.31 1.27
C GLU A 655 33.81 -48.84 1.10
N SER A 656 34.20 -49.39 -0.07
CA SER A 656 34.23 -50.84 -0.34
C SER A 656 32.93 -51.58 0.02
N SER A 657 31.80 -50.85 0.10
CA SER A 657 30.50 -51.36 0.56
C SER A 657 29.51 -51.31 -0.61
N PRO A 658 28.73 -52.39 -0.87
CA PRO A 658 27.85 -52.50 -2.04
C PRO A 658 26.54 -51.72 -1.88
N VAL A 659 26.53 -50.67 -1.06
CA VAL A 659 25.35 -49.82 -0.90
C VAL A 659 25.28 -48.89 -2.11
N HIS A 660 24.10 -48.84 -2.73
CA HIS A 660 23.80 -48.03 -3.91
C HIS A 660 24.38 -46.61 -3.81
N SER A 661 24.76 -46.04 -4.96
CA SER A 661 25.27 -44.67 -5.11
C SER A 661 24.32 -43.67 -4.45
N ASP A 662 24.54 -43.42 -3.17
CA ASP A 662 23.68 -42.51 -2.42
C ASP A 662 24.23 -41.11 -2.63
N ILE A 663 23.78 -40.48 -3.72
CA ILE A 663 24.09 -39.08 -4.04
C ILE A 663 23.82 -38.19 -2.82
N SER A 664 22.86 -38.57 -1.97
CA SER A 664 22.54 -37.84 -0.74
C SER A 664 23.67 -37.88 0.31
N LEU A 665 24.47 -38.95 0.41
CA LEU A 665 25.63 -38.99 1.30
C LEU A 665 26.76 -38.08 0.80
N GLY A 666 27.00 -38.06 -0.51
CA GLY A 666 28.00 -37.19 -1.12
C GLY A 666 27.63 -35.72 -0.98
N GLU A 667 26.36 -35.39 -1.22
CA GLU A 667 25.80 -34.07 -0.97
C GLU A 667 25.91 -33.69 0.51
N PHE A 668 25.51 -34.58 1.42
CA PHE A 668 25.60 -34.36 2.87
C PHE A 668 27.03 -34.03 3.31
N CYS A 669 28.02 -34.83 2.90
CA CYS A 669 29.41 -34.59 3.25
C CYS A 669 29.92 -33.25 2.70
N LEU A 670 29.54 -32.86 1.47
CA LEU A 670 29.91 -31.56 0.90
C LEU A 670 29.21 -30.40 1.61
N ARG A 671 27.94 -30.53 1.96
CA ARG A 671 27.18 -29.55 2.75
C ARG A 671 27.83 -29.36 4.12
N VAL A 672 28.08 -30.44 4.87
CA VAL A 672 28.78 -30.38 6.18
C VAL A 672 30.19 -29.80 6.04
N ALA A 673 30.91 -30.11 4.96
CA ALA A 673 32.25 -29.60 4.73
C ALA A 673 32.31 -28.12 4.32
N SER A 674 31.22 -27.54 3.80
CA SER A 674 31.23 -26.17 3.23
C SER A 674 30.31 -25.19 3.94
N GLN A 675 29.09 -25.61 4.24
CA GLN A 675 28.06 -24.81 4.89
C GLN A 675 27.24 -25.72 5.82
N PRO A 676 27.76 -26.07 7.01
CA PRO A 676 27.12 -27.03 7.91
C PRO A 676 25.64 -26.72 8.19
N SER A 677 25.25 -25.45 8.24
CA SER A 677 23.86 -25.05 8.47
C SER A 677 22.87 -25.44 7.36
N SER A 678 23.34 -25.84 6.17
CA SER A 678 22.46 -26.27 5.08
C SER A 678 21.92 -27.70 5.23
N VAL A 679 22.31 -28.43 6.29
CA VAL A 679 21.81 -29.79 6.55
C VAL A 679 20.74 -29.85 7.64
N VAL A 680 20.39 -28.71 8.26
CA VAL A 680 19.40 -28.60 9.34
C VAL A 680 18.02 -29.07 8.89
N ASP A 681 17.65 -28.80 7.63
CA ASP A 681 16.33 -29.14 7.08
C ASP A 681 16.20 -30.61 6.63
N LEU A 682 17.27 -31.41 6.76
CA LEU A 682 17.19 -32.85 6.46
C LEU A 682 16.35 -33.57 7.50
N ALA A 683 15.56 -34.55 7.05
CA ALA A 683 14.83 -35.43 7.95
C ALA A 683 15.79 -36.10 8.95
N SER A 684 15.40 -36.14 10.23
CA SER A 684 16.26 -36.60 11.34
C SER A 684 16.85 -38.00 11.08
N ASP A 685 16.08 -38.92 10.50
CA ASP A 685 16.55 -40.27 10.13
C ASP A 685 17.64 -40.25 9.06
N ALA A 686 17.55 -39.32 8.10
CA ALA A 686 18.57 -39.15 7.06
C ALA A 686 19.83 -38.52 7.64
N PHE A 687 19.69 -37.47 8.46
CA PHE A 687 20.82 -36.86 9.17
C PHE A 687 21.58 -37.90 9.99
N GLN A 688 20.90 -38.68 10.85
CA GLN A 688 21.54 -39.68 11.69
C GLN A 688 22.30 -40.73 10.88
N ARG A 689 21.71 -41.22 9.79
CA ARG A 689 22.33 -42.22 8.92
C ARG A 689 23.61 -41.69 8.28
N HIS A 690 23.56 -40.51 7.67
CA HIS A 690 24.72 -39.94 6.98
C HIS A 690 25.79 -39.45 7.97
N ALA A 691 25.40 -38.88 9.10
CA ALA A 691 26.31 -38.50 10.17
C ALA A 691 27.06 -39.71 10.74
N THR A 692 26.37 -40.83 10.97
CA THR A 692 26.99 -42.07 11.44
C THR A 692 28.01 -42.58 10.42
N SER A 693 27.62 -42.67 9.14
CA SER A 693 28.52 -43.11 8.06
C SER A 693 29.78 -42.23 7.96
N MET A 694 29.62 -40.91 8.05
CA MET A 694 30.73 -39.95 7.99
C MET A 694 31.69 -40.06 9.18
N ILE A 695 31.17 -40.32 10.39
CA ILE A 695 31.98 -40.52 11.60
C ILE A 695 32.72 -41.87 11.56
N GLU A 696 32.08 -42.94 11.06
CA GLU A 696 32.71 -44.26 10.88
C GLU A 696 33.76 -44.26 9.76
N HIS A 697 33.57 -43.42 8.75
CA HIS A 697 34.48 -43.27 7.61
C HIS A 697 35.01 -41.84 7.44
N PRO A 698 35.88 -41.32 8.34
CA PRO A 698 36.38 -39.94 8.30
C PRO A 698 37.09 -39.51 7.00
N ILE A 699 37.43 -40.44 6.12
CA ILE A 699 38.00 -40.10 4.81
C ILE A 699 37.01 -39.36 3.91
N THR A 700 35.71 -39.62 4.03
CA THR A 700 34.67 -38.95 3.21
C THR A 700 34.64 -37.45 3.50
N LEU A 701 34.63 -37.06 4.77
CA LEU A 701 34.69 -35.65 5.17
C LEU A 701 36.03 -35.00 4.80
N ARG A 702 37.16 -35.68 4.99
CA ARG A 702 38.48 -35.14 4.61
C ARG A 702 38.56 -34.87 3.11
N LEU A 703 38.04 -35.77 2.29
CA LEU A 703 37.95 -35.59 0.84
C LEU A 703 37.02 -34.43 0.47
N ALA A 704 35.84 -34.34 1.10
CA ALA A 704 34.92 -33.22 0.90
C ALA A 704 35.59 -31.89 1.25
N ARG A 705 36.26 -31.79 2.40
CA ARG A 705 36.99 -30.60 2.84
C ARG A 705 38.12 -30.21 1.89
N TYR A 706 38.89 -31.18 1.39
CA TYR A 706 39.90 -30.93 0.36
C TYR A 706 39.30 -30.30 -0.90
N ILE A 707 38.16 -30.81 -1.38
CA ILE A 707 37.44 -30.26 -2.53
C ILE A 707 36.97 -28.83 -2.25
N VAL A 708 36.37 -28.60 -1.07
CA VAL A 708 35.92 -27.27 -0.65
C VAL A 708 37.05 -26.26 -0.71
N PHE A 709 38.21 -26.59 -0.15
CA PHE A 709 39.39 -25.71 -0.20
C PHE A 709 39.91 -25.45 -1.60
N ARG A 710 39.94 -26.47 -2.46
CA ARG A 710 40.38 -26.34 -3.86
C ARG A 710 39.47 -25.41 -4.66
N VAL A 711 38.16 -25.50 -4.46
CA VAL A 711 37.18 -24.63 -5.13
C VAL A 711 37.25 -23.21 -4.56
N ASP A 712 37.31 -23.07 -3.24
CA ASP A 712 37.45 -21.77 -2.55
C ASP A 712 38.73 -21.04 -2.99
N ASP A 713 39.88 -21.73 -3.07
CA ASP A 713 41.15 -21.13 -3.51
C ASP A 713 41.13 -20.60 -4.95
N VAL A 714 40.31 -21.21 -5.82
CA VAL A 714 40.13 -20.78 -7.22
C VAL A 714 39.12 -19.63 -7.33
N ARG A 715 38.06 -19.65 -6.52
CA ARG A 715 36.96 -18.66 -6.60
C ARG A 715 37.10 -17.45 -5.68
N ALA A 716 38.03 -17.48 -4.71
CA ALA A 716 38.26 -16.39 -3.76
C ALA A 716 38.60 -15.01 -4.37
N ALA A 717 38.91 -14.94 -5.67
CA ALA A 717 39.08 -13.68 -6.40
C ALA A 717 37.75 -12.96 -6.72
N GLU A 718 36.62 -13.66 -6.59
CA GLU A 718 35.28 -13.16 -6.88
C GLU A 718 34.45 -13.12 -5.58
N PHE A 719 34.61 -12.08 -4.75
CA PHE A 719 33.81 -11.92 -3.52
C PHE A 719 32.32 -11.78 -3.89
N ARG A 720 31.52 -12.86 -3.75
CA ARG A 720 30.15 -12.90 -4.29
C ARG A 720 29.11 -13.52 -3.35
N THR A 721 29.48 -14.24 -2.30
CA THR A 721 28.51 -15.01 -1.50
C THR A 721 28.64 -14.83 0.03
N GLU A 722 27.50 -14.95 0.74
CA GLU A 722 27.44 -15.03 2.22
C GLU A 722 27.86 -16.41 2.76
N ALA A 723 28.18 -17.35 1.87
CA ALA A 723 28.61 -18.70 2.24
C ALA A 723 29.99 -18.67 2.94
N PRO A 724 30.29 -19.64 3.82
CA PRO A 724 31.59 -19.71 4.48
C PRO A 724 32.75 -19.87 3.48
N TYR A 725 32.51 -20.58 2.37
CA TYR A 725 33.47 -20.83 1.29
C TYR A 725 32.85 -20.50 -0.07
N GLU A 726 33.64 -19.88 -0.96
CA GLU A 726 33.15 -19.49 -2.27
C GLU A 726 32.82 -20.70 -3.15
N GLY A 727 31.73 -20.60 -3.91
CA GLY A 727 31.26 -21.66 -4.80
C GLY A 727 30.35 -22.72 -4.16
N PHE A 728 30.01 -22.57 -2.88
CA PHE A 728 29.13 -23.48 -2.14
C PHE A 728 27.91 -22.77 -1.53
N ALA A 729 27.14 -22.09 -2.38
CA ALA A 729 25.82 -21.60 -2.00
C ALA A 729 24.78 -22.71 -2.22
N TRP A 730 24.36 -23.34 -1.13
CA TRP A 730 23.30 -24.34 -1.15
C TRP A 730 21.95 -23.62 -1.06
N ASN A 731 21.11 -23.77 -2.09
CA ASN A 731 19.73 -23.27 -2.10
C ASN A 731 18.80 -24.16 -1.29
#